data_AF-A0AAE3VFG6-F1
#
_entry.id   AF-A0AAE3VFG6-F1
#
_cell.length_a   1.000
_cell.length_b   1.000
_cell.length_c   1.000
_cell.angle_alpha   90.00
_cell.angle_beta   90.00
_cell.angle_gamma   90.00
#
_symmetry.space_group_name_H-M   'P 1'
#
loop_
_entity.id
_entity.type
_entity.pdbx_description
1 polymer ?
#
loop_
_entity_poly.entity_id
_entity_poly.type
_entity_poly.pdbx_seq_one_letter_code
_entity_poly.pdbx_strand_id
1 'polypeptide(L)'
;MDEKIRRQADQFINEESQFHLGFLPTEQSNPLTHGLEDDFRRSPLAGVRTLQRVDREVLAMAQRVLAAAPYARLVDCGERTIRSGGRIIFSGCGATGRLSILLEGMWRDCCAKDGAATPYADQVESIMTGGDYALVRSVEFFEDYAAFGRRQVQDAGMSSKDMLVAITEGGETSSVLGTVDEALARGAAVFLLFNNPAELLAERLERSRRAIRDPRVCVLDLSCGPMALAGSTRMQATTAEQLIAGAALESVMHRLLGRPQRDYATDFAALLSSLERDDNAQAIADYMAFEADVYRQKGKVTYFANDFMLDIFTDTTERSPTFMLPPFRRRDNKSAPASWAFVKNPLGDTAEAWSRSMHRPLRCLNWNVADYDAMGTADKIRSNPPALSAADLLQFPIGAEELDERCDQAADAAVMVILADDAPLRQAYAALRPRFQRHAVLALTPQRDLPDAVVINAADASGALGLMKHLALKLVLNTVSTGTMALLGRITGNWMSWVDCTNKKLLDRGTRLLVEIAQVDYRQACETLFAALDALKHFSGEKPSPVQVALQWLRRQTPATLADFLRDADEGWRVVIGKAGGAAPQRYSSTDMLRRRQDICADGKSATIVWEGHPVLGETFRATATWTQCADGRFEGRWECDGYTGDEFFEEVHFPIIRAPFDRSSRILLGSWDTGLLLHDATLPGPGATRHDAFRSMQFNALLNTAGPCVYVDHRDPDWYSKASEFTVAADSWSATYRGIFMVGAGAAPTAGCAVPYPSSVAYFAGDWYDAAQIYKPWACAQSWWASRPTANPMRDIAMWVWNRGLIEDVVPTVEKLQQDAGVPVALDWYWWHNNAYDTDYPNFWPPREGVGPFRAAVKRLRDQGIYSQVYVNGVCWDLDGVDFEEGGRDGVVVRRDGTPNATAFNKYNLHRLAYMCGEAPAFHDRISALLGELKASGLNGQYLDMIGCAYHIPCYNPAHKHSKGGGNYVVQGYRGLLERLHRELPDYPLTTETAHEAYMDLFDGSIICNSTSSEHLGITPDTLPLFTAVYHGKYAFFGNYAHPDGIPPWDPKWPAADRWQHEQPWHKLYPDQFAIELARTVVWGAQPMICHIRPAVQKDPEFADIYRFILDTARFYHAQRAFLFDGQMLSPDGFACDSRSVSFMARMIFTKEAQCRIVTKEQPAVLHSCWQAPDGRKALILANYGSDEQAWSFRGLSGRLAPRSYACVDLP
;
A
#
# COMPACT_ATOMS: atom_id res chain seq x y z
N MET A 1 -11.21 -4.29 -12.35
CA MET A 1 -10.01 -3.60 -12.86
C MET A 1 -10.46 -2.28 -13.46
N ASP A 2 -9.83 -1.17 -13.05
CA ASP A 2 -10.19 0.21 -13.42
C ASP A 2 -10.17 0.42 -14.96
N GLU A 3 -11.21 1.05 -15.49
CA GLU A 3 -11.34 1.39 -16.92
C GLU A 3 -10.19 2.30 -17.41
N LYS A 4 -9.67 3.15 -16.53
CA LYS A 4 -8.50 3.99 -16.80
C LYS A 4 -7.25 3.17 -17.09
N ILE A 5 -7.00 2.11 -16.32
CA ILE A 5 -5.82 1.24 -16.47
C ILE A 5 -5.87 0.53 -17.82
N ARG A 6 -7.03 -0.01 -18.19
CA ARG A 6 -7.22 -0.65 -19.51
C ARG A 6 -6.93 0.31 -20.66
N ARG A 7 -7.46 1.54 -20.60
CA ARG A 7 -7.21 2.56 -21.61
C ARG A 7 -5.71 2.90 -21.74
N GLN A 8 -4.99 2.99 -20.62
CA GLN A 8 -3.54 3.26 -20.64
C GLN A 8 -2.76 2.11 -21.28
N ALA A 9 -3.10 0.86 -20.94
CA ALA A 9 -2.50 -0.32 -21.56
C ALA A 9 -2.81 -0.38 -23.07
N ASP A 10 -4.05 -0.12 -23.47
CA ASP A 10 -4.45 -0.08 -24.89
C ASP A 10 -3.70 0.98 -25.68
N GLN A 11 -3.54 2.18 -25.12
CA GLN A 11 -2.77 3.25 -25.75
C GLN A 11 -1.32 2.79 -26.00
N PHE A 12 -0.67 2.21 -24.99
CA PHE A 12 0.70 1.74 -25.11
C PHE A 12 0.84 0.62 -26.16
N ILE A 13 0.00 -0.41 -26.07
CA ILE A 13 0.04 -1.56 -26.99
C ILE A 13 -0.17 -1.15 -28.45
N ASN A 14 -1.12 -0.26 -28.71
CA ASN A 14 -1.56 0.03 -30.08
C ASN A 14 -0.87 1.26 -30.70
N GLU A 15 -0.50 2.27 -29.91
CA GLU A 15 0.00 3.56 -30.43
C GLU A 15 1.52 3.73 -30.25
N GLU A 16 2.16 3.01 -29.33
CA GLU A 16 3.57 3.19 -28.96
C GLU A 16 4.51 2.09 -29.48
N SER A 17 4.13 1.44 -30.58
CA SER A 17 4.81 0.25 -31.14
C SER A 17 6.29 0.44 -31.49
N GLN A 18 6.76 1.67 -31.71
CA GLN A 18 8.18 1.98 -31.94
C GLN A 18 9.09 1.72 -30.73
N PHE A 19 8.51 1.48 -29.55
CA PHE A 19 9.22 1.14 -28.30
C PHE A 19 9.13 -0.36 -27.95
N HIS A 20 8.52 -1.18 -28.79
CA HIS A 20 8.47 -2.65 -28.63
C HIS A 20 9.76 -3.28 -29.15
N LEU A 21 10.81 -3.24 -28.34
CA LEU A 21 12.20 -3.51 -28.76
C LEU A 21 12.67 -4.96 -28.50
N GLY A 22 11.78 -5.86 -28.08
CA GLY A 22 12.14 -7.25 -27.73
C GLY A 22 12.77 -8.09 -28.84
N PHE A 23 12.72 -7.64 -30.10
CA PHE A 23 13.40 -8.29 -31.21
C PHE A 23 14.91 -7.99 -31.28
N LEU A 24 15.41 -6.99 -30.53
CA LEU A 24 16.81 -6.64 -30.50
C LEU A 24 17.60 -7.64 -29.64
N PRO A 25 18.75 -8.16 -30.11
CA PRO A 25 19.63 -9.01 -29.30
C PRO A 25 19.94 -8.45 -27.91
N THR A 26 20.18 -7.14 -27.78
CA THR A 26 20.44 -6.48 -26.50
C THR A 26 19.28 -6.58 -25.48
N GLU A 27 18.06 -6.86 -25.94
CA GLU A 27 16.83 -7.01 -25.14
C GLU A 27 16.42 -8.48 -24.91
N GLN A 28 17.17 -9.43 -25.48
CA GLN A 28 16.91 -10.87 -25.38
C GLN A 28 17.68 -11.51 -24.21
N SER A 29 17.25 -12.72 -23.82
CA SER A 29 17.96 -13.54 -22.84
C SER A 29 19.20 -14.17 -23.47
N ASN A 30 20.34 -14.17 -22.76
CA ASN A 30 21.54 -14.84 -23.22
C ASN A 30 21.48 -16.35 -22.87
N PRO A 31 21.64 -17.26 -23.86
CA PRO A 31 21.57 -18.70 -23.62
C PRO A 31 22.70 -19.24 -22.73
N LEU A 32 23.86 -18.58 -22.67
CA LEU A 32 25.00 -18.99 -21.84
C LEU A 32 24.74 -18.77 -20.34
N THR A 33 23.79 -17.90 -20.01
CA THR A 33 23.52 -17.47 -18.64
C THR A 33 22.11 -17.79 -18.17
N HIS A 34 21.30 -18.58 -18.90
CA HIS A 34 19.91 -18.88 -18.49
C HIS A 34 19.78 -19.36 -17.04
N GLY A 35 20.78 -20.09 -16.53
CA GLY A 35 20.87 -20.56 -15.13
C GLY A 35 21.55 -19.59 -14.15
N LEU A 36 21.73 -18.31 -14.48
CA LEU A 36 22.53 -17.36 -13.69
C LEU A 36 22.09 -17.27 -12.21
N GLU A 37 20.79 -17.13 -11.96
CA GLU A 37 20.25 -17.14 -10.60
C GLU A 37 20.57 -18.43 -9.84
N ASP A 38 20.38 -19.59 -10.49
CA ASP A 38 20.69 -20.89 -9.89
C ASP A 38 22.19 -21.04 -9.61
N ASP A 39 23.04 -20.52 -10.49
CA ASP A 39 24.49 -20.53 -10.31
C ASP A 39 24.90 -19.72 -9.08
N PHE A 40 24.35 -18.51 -8.91
CA PHE A 40 24.57 -17.71 -7.69
C PHE A 40 24.00 -18.36 -6.43
N ARG A 41 22.87 -19.07 -6.55
CA ARG A 41 22.30 -19.85 -5.45
C ARG A 41 23.21 -21.00 -5.03
N ARG A 42 23.95 -21.60 -5.98
CA ARG A 42 24.97 -22.62 -5.69
C ARG A 42 26.21 -22.02 -5.02
N SER A 43 26.82 -20.98 -5.63
CA SER A 43 27.90 -20.21 -4.99
C SER A 43 28.18 -18.89 -5.71
N PRO A 44 28.70 -17.86 -5.01
CA PRO A 44 29.17 -16.62 -5.64
C PRO A 44 30.19 -16.87 -6.76
N LEU A 45 31.14 -17.80 -6.56
CA LEU A 45 32.14 -18.15 -7.56
C LEU A 45 31.49 -18.70 -8.85
N ALA A 46 30.51 -19.61 -8.73
CA ALA A 46 29.83 -20.17 -9.90
C ALA A 46 29.14 -19.08 -10.72
N GLY A 47 28.45 -18.14 -10.06
CA GLY A 47 27.84 -16.99 -10.72
C GLY A 47 28.87 -16.06 -11.40
N VAL A 48 30.00 -15.77 -10.75
CA VAL A 48 31.12 -15.02 -11.36
C VAL A 48 31.61 -15.69 -12.64
N ARG A 49 31.81 -17.02 -12.61
CA ARG A 49 32.21 -17.80 -13.79
C ARG A 49 31.18 -17.69 -14.92
N THR A 50 29.90 -17.74 -14.60
CA THR A 50 28.83 -17.62 -15.59
C THR A 50 28.79 -16.24 -16.24
N LEU A 51 28.99 -15.15 -15.47
CA LEU A 51 29.09 -13.80 -16.04
C LEU A 51 30.30 -13.64 -16.96
N GLN A 52 31.48 -14.10 -16.53
CA GLN A 52 32.74 -13.99 -17.30
C GLN A 52 32.67 -14.68 -18.67
N ARG A 53 31.90 -15.76 -18.81
CA ARG A 53 31.76 -16.49 -20.10
C ARG A 53 31.26 -15.60 -21.23
N VAL A 54 30.38 -14.66 -20.94
CA VAL A 54 29.77 -13.78 -21.95
C VAL A 54 30.74 -12.69 -22.39
N ASP A 55 31.67 -12.28 -21.53
CA ASP A 55 32.67 -11.25 -21.89
C ASP A 55 33.62 -11.71 -23.02
N ARG A 56 33.74 -13.02 -23.24
CA ARG A 56 34.45 -13.58 -24.40
C ARG A 56 33.75 -13.29 -25.74
N GLU A 57 32.43 -13.04 -25.75
CA GLU A 57 31.71 -12.60 -26.96
C GLU A 57 32.14 -11.18 -27.38
N VAL A 58 32.51 -10.33 -26.41
CA VAL A 58 33.11 -9.00 -26.67
C VAL A 58 34.47 -9.16 -27.35
N LEU A 59 35.28 -10.14 -26.96
CA LEU A 59 36.57 -10.40 -27.61
C LEU A 59 36.39 -10.81 -29.09
N ALA A 60 35.43 -11.68 -29.38
CA ALA A 60 35.13 -12.08 -30.75
C ALA A 60 34.66 -10.89 -31.61
N MET A 61 33.82 -10.02 -31.03
CA MET A 61 33.43 -8.75 -31.65
C MET A 61 34.65 -7.84 -31.89
N ALA A 62 35.52 -7.68 -30.89
CA ALA A 62 36.68 -6.80 -30.97
C ALA A 62 37.64 -7.23 -32.09
N GLN A 63 37.93 -8.52 -32.21
CA GLN A 63 38.76 -9.08 -33.29
C GLN A 63 38.19 -8.73 -34.68
N ARG A 64 36.87 -8.84 -34.84
CA ARG A 64 36.16 -8.49 -36.09
C ARG A 64 36.24 -6.99 -36.38
N VAL A 65 35.94 -6.15 -35.40
CA VAL A 65 35.80 -4.69 -35.60
C VAL A 65 37.16 -4.01 -35.75
N LEU A 66 38.15 -4.37 -34.92
CA LEU A 66 39.50 -3.78 -34.96
C LEU A 66 40.21 -4.07 -36.29
N ALA A 67 39.92 -5.20 -36.93
CA ALA A 67 40.45 -5.57 -38.24
C ALA A 67 39.70 -4.92 -39.42
N ALA A 68 38.54 -4.30 -39.19
CA ALA A 68 37.67 -3.80 -40.25
C ALA A 68 38.05 -2.39 -40.71
N ALA A 69 37.82 -2.10 -41.99
CA ALA A 69 38.09 -0.78 -42.58
C ALA A 69 37.43 0.40 -41.84
N PRO A 70 36.18 0.31 -41.34
CA PRO A 70 35.56 1.40 -40.56
C PRO A 70 36.37 1.81 -39.33
N TYR A 71 37.01 0.86 -38.62
CA TYR A 71 37.85 1.17 -37.46
C TYR A 71 39.14 1.89 -37.87
N ALA A 72 39.80 1.45 -38.94
CA ALA A 72 40.96 2.18 -39.47
C ALA A 72 40.61 3.63 -39.84
N ARG A 73 39.43 3.85 -40.48
CA ARG A 73 38.94 5.21 -40.77
C ARG A 73 38.70 6.04 -39.52
N LEU A 74 38.19 5.44 -38.44
CA LEU A 74 37.97 6.10 -37.15
C LEU A 74 39.28 6.64 -36.58
N VAL A 75 40.33 5.82 -36.56
CA VAL A 75 41.66 6.23 -36.09
C VAL A 75 42.30 7.29 -36.99
N ASP A 76 42.29 7.08 -38.31
CA ASP A 76 42.90 8.01 -39.28
C ASP A 76 42.18 9.37 -39.33
N CYS A 77 40.85 9.37 -39.16
CA CYS A 77 40.08 10.60 -39.05
C CYS A 77 40.36 11.32 -37.73
N GLY A 78 40.43 10.58 -36.61
CA GLY A 78 40.77 11.12 -35.31
C GLY A 78 42.13 11.81 -35.31
N GLU A 79 43.18 11.14 -35.82
CA GLU A 79 44.51 11.73 -35.92
C GLU A 79 44.52 13.02 -36.74
N ARG A 80 43.89 13.02 -37.93
CA ARG A 80 43.82 14.22 -38.78
C ARG A 80 43.07 15.35 -38.09
N THR A 81 41.98 15.04 -37.40
CA THR A 81 41.16 16.02 -36.67
C THR A 81 42.02 16.75 -35.64
N ILE A 82 42.68 16.02 -34.74
CA ILE A 82 43.57 16.59 -33.72
C ILE A 82 44.69 17.41 -34.37
N ARG A 83 45.43 16.84 -35.33
CA ARG A 83 46.57 17.53 -35.98
C ARG A 83 46.15 18.80 -36.72
N SER A 84 44.91 18.88 -37.19
CA SER A 84 44.35 20.06 -37.88
C SER A 84 43.79 21.14 -36.94
N GLY A 85 43.84 20.92 -35.62
CA GLY A 85 43.31 21.85 -34.64
C GLY A 85 41.83 21.63 -34.29
N GLY A 86 41.19 20.58 -34.82
CA GLY A 86 39.79 20.22 -34.51
C GLY A 86 39.65 19.38 -33.24
N ARG A 87 38.40 19.08 -32.86
CA ARG A 87 38.06 18.25 -31.68
C ARG A 87 37.43 16.91 -32.07
N ILE A 88 37.75 15.86 -31.33
CA ILE A 88 36.99 14.61 -31.31
C ILE A 88 35.93 14.72 -30.20
N ILE A 89 34.66 14.68 -30.57
CA ILE A 89 33.53 14.80 -29.63
C ILE A 89 32.83 13.45 -29.52
N PHE A 90 32.85 12.85 -28.33
CA PHE A 90 32.08 11.64 -28.02
C PHE A 90 30.67 12.01 -27.57
N SER A 91 29.65 11.29 -28.01
CA SER A 91 28.26 11.53 -27.59
C SER A 91 27.57 10.26 -27.13
N GLY A 92 26.78 10.35 -26.05
CA GLY A 92 25.99 9.23 -25.55
C GLY A 92 24.87 9.63 -24.59
N CYS A 93 24.10 8.63 -24.16
CA CYS A 93 23.04 8.72 -23.14
C CYS A 93 23.20 7.61 -22.09
N GLY A 94 22.79 7.85 -20.85
CA GLY A 94 22.89 6.84 -19.77
C GLY A 94 24.33 6.34 -19.61
N ALA A 95 24.52 5.02 -19.64
CA ALA A 95 25.83 4.40 -19.50
C ALA A 95 26.81 4.83 -20.61
N THR A 96 26.37 4.96 -21.87
CA THR A 96 27.22 5.47 -22.99
C THR A 96 27.58 6.95 -22.83
N GLY A 97 26.71 7.73 -22.19
CA GLY A 97 26.97 9.13 -21.86
C GLY A 97 28.06 9.26 -20.80
N ARG A 98 28.01 8.44 -19.75
CA ARG A 98 29.08 8.38 -18.73
C ARG A 98 30.37 7.84 -19.33
N LEU A 99 30.29 6.87 -20.23
CA LEU A 99 31.44 6.40 -21.01
C LEU A 99 32.06 7.53 -21.84
N SER A 100 31.26 8.38 -22.48
CA SER A 100 31.77 9.53 -23.24
C SER A 100 32.57 10.49 -22.36
N ILE A 101 32.09 10.77 -21.14
CA ILE A 101 32.84 11.58 -20.17
C ILE A 101 34.11 10.85 -19.69
N LEU A 102 34.04 9.54 -19.46
CA LEU A 102 35.19 8.73 -19.09
C LEU A 102 36.28 8.77 -20.18
N LEU A 103 35.93 8.63 -21.46
CA LEU A 103 36.86 8.69 -22.59
C LEU A 103 37.55 10.06 -22.67
N GLU A 104 36.81 11.15 -22.46
CA GLU A 104 37.40 12.49 -22.33
C GLU A 104 38.32 12.59 -21.12
N GLY A 105 37.90 12.09 -19.96
CA GLY A 105 38.69 12.09 -18.73
C GLY A 105 40.01 11.33 -18.90
N MET A 106 39.99 10.16 -19.54
CA MET A 106 41.18 9.38 -19.88
C MET A 106 42.17 10.18 -20.73
N TRP A 107 41.67 10.90 -21.75
CA TRP A 107 42.50 11.77 -22.59
C TRP A 107 43.13 12.91 -21.79
N ARG A 108 42.31 13.63 -21.02
CA ARG A 108 42.78 14.78 -20.24
C ARG A 108 43.76 14.38 -19.14
N ASP A 109 43.53 13.24 -18.48
CA ASP A 109 44.46 12.70 -17.48
C ASP A 109 45.82 12.34 -18.09
N CYS A 110 45.83 11.72 -19.28
CA CYS A 110 47.06 11.50 -20.04
C CYS A 110 47.79 12.83 -20.35
N CYS A 111 47.07 13.83 -20.86
CA CYS A 111 47.61 15.15 -21.17
C CYS A 111 48.13 15.91 -19.95
N ALA A 112 47.57 15.67 -18.77
CA ALA A 112 48.02 16.24 -17.50
C ALA A 112 49.28 15.53 -16.96
N LYS A 113 49.42 14.22 -17.21
CA LYS A 113 50.54 13.39 -16.74
C LYS A 113 51.74 13.38 -17.69
N ASP A 114 51.53 13.57 -19.00
CA ASP A 114 52.58 13.63 -20.02
C ASP A 114 52.65 15.01 -20.68
N GLY A 115 53.73 15.76 -20.41
CA GLY A 115 53.97 17.09 -20.95
C GLY A 115 54.01 17.16 -22.48
N ALA A 116 54.31 16.04 -23.17
CA ALA A 116 54.27 15.98 -24.63
C ALA A 116 52.84 15.95 -25.19
N ALA A 117 51.86 15.52 -24.38
CA ALA A 117 50.45 15.45 -24.75
C ALA A 117 49.66 16.71 -24.38
N THR A 118 50.18 17.57 -23.50
CA THR A 118 49.52 18.80 -23.02
C THR A 118 48.95 19.70 -24.13
N PRO A 119 49.62 19.93 -25.30
CA PRO A 119 49.06 20.77 -26.36
C PRO A 119 47.72 20.28 -26.93
N TYR A 120 47.36 19.01 -26.72
CA TYR A 120 46.15 18.40 -27.25
C TYR A 120 45.02 18.27 -26.21
N ALA A 121 45.21 18.78 -24.99
CA ALA A 121 44.31 18.54 -23.85
C ALA A 121 42.83 18.91 -24.13
N ASP A 122 42.60 20.01 -24.86
CA ASP A 122 41.25 20.52 -25.15
C ASP A 122 40.68 20.03 -26.50
N GLN A 123 41.30 19.04 -27.13
CA GLN A 123 40.87 18.52 -28.44
C GLN A 123 40.02 17.24 -28.35
N VAL A 124 39.67 16.80 -27.15
CA VAL A 124 38.69 15.74 -26.92
C VAL A 124 37.58 16.26 -26.01
N GLU A 125 36.34 15.98 -26.40
CA GLU A 125 35.14 16.49 -25.74
C GLU A 125 34.09 15.41 -25.57
N SER A 126 33.16 15.60 -24.63
CA SER A 126 32.01 14.72 -24.42
C SER A 126 30.68 15.47 -24.41
N ILE A 127 29.66 14.87 -25.02
CA ILE A 127 28.25 15.25 -24.96
C ILE A 127 27.49 14.10 -24.28
N MET A 128 27.18 14.29 -23.00
CA MET A 128 26.29 13.40 -22.26
C MET A 128 24.88 13.97 -22.24
N THR A 129 23.88 13.18 -22.64
CA THR A 129 22.47 13.55 -22.44
C THR A 129 22.20 13.77 -20.94
N GLY A 130 21.90 15.01 -20.55
CA GLY A 130 21.80 15.43 -19.14
C GLY A 130 22.99 16.21 -18.57
N GLY A 131 24.06 16.37 -19.34
CA GLY A 131 25.32 17.01 -18.92
C GLY A 131 26.05 16.23 -17.81
N ASP A 132 27.11 16.83 -17.25
CA ASP A 132 27.90 16.20 -16.18
C ASP A 132 27.06 15.81 -14.94
N TYR A 133 25.91 16.45 -14.72
CA TYR A 133 24.97 16.09 -13.66
C TYR A 133 24.59 14.61 -13.70
N ALA A 134 24.46 14.06 -14.91
CA ALA A 134 23.99 12.70 -15.11
C ALA A 134 25.03 11.62 -14.70
N LEU A 135 26.26 12.01 -14.38
CA LEU A 135 27.26 11.12 -13.77
C LEU A 135 26.82 10.59 -12.41
N VAL A 136 26.15 11.40 -11.59
CA VAL A 136 25.72 11.02 -10.22
C VAL A 136 24.26 10.59 -10.16
N ARG A 137 23.44 10.98 -11.14
CA ARG A 137 22.01 10.67 -11.13
C ARG A 137 21.43 10.54 -12.55
N SER A 138 20.80 9.40 -12.85
CA SER A 138 20.18 9.16 -14.16
C SER A 138 19.02 10.13 -14.46
N VAL A 139 18.94 10.56 -15.72
CA VAL A 139 17.87 11.41 -16.28
C VAL A 139 17.21 10.75 -17.49
N GLU A 140 16.73 9.52 -17.29
CA GLU A 140 16.35 8.59 -18.37
C GLU A 140 15.34 9.15 -19.37
N PHE A 141 14.37 9.94 -18.93
CA PHE A 141 13.35 10.51 -19.82
C PHE A 141 13.90 11.49 -20.88
N PHE A 142 15.15 11.96 -20.76
CA PHE A 142 15.79 12.79 -21.79
C PHE A 142 16.13 11.99 -23.05
N GLU A 143 16.32 10.67 -22.94
CA GLU A 143 16.81 9.83 -24.04
C GLU A 143 15.87 9.78 -25.24
N ASP A 144 14.58 10.00 -24.99
CA ASP A 144 13.52 9.94 -25.98
C ASP A 144 13.49 11.17 -26.92
N TYR A 145 14.22 12.25 -26.60
CA TYR A 145 14.15 13.53 -27.32
C TYR A 145 15.37 13.77 -28.21
N ALA A 146 15.22 13.54 -29.52
CA ALA A 146 16.26 13.88 -30.51
C ALA A 146 16.66 15.37 -30.51
N ALA A 147 15.71 16.27 -30.18
CA ALA A 147 15.96 17.70 -30.09
C ALA A 147 17.01 18.05 -29.02
N PHE A 148 17.09 17.29 -27.92
CA PHE A 148 18.05 17.53 -26.85
C PHE A 148 19.48 17.28 -27.32
N GLY A 149 19.71 16.17 -28.03
CA GLY A 149 21.03 15.91 -28.62
C GLY A 149 21.44 16.97 -29.63
N ARG A 150 20.52 17.39 -30.53
CA ARG A 150 20.78 18.47 -31.48
C ARG A 150 21.20 19.75 -30.77
N ARG A 151 20.47 20.15 -29.72
CA ARG A 151 20.80 21.33 -28.93
C ARG A 151 22.17 21.22 -28.26
N GLN A 152 22.54 20.06 -27.72
CA GLN A 152 23.85 19.90 -27.10
C GLN A 152 25.02 19.98 -28.10
N VAL A 153 24.85 19.50 -29.34
CA VAL A 153 25.84 19.71 -30.40
C VAL A 153 25.96 21.19 -30.76
N GLN A 154 24.86 21.93 -30.74
CA GLN A 154 24.85 23.38 -30.93
C GLN A 154 25.58 24.11 -29.80
N ASP A 155 25.28 23.75 -28.55
CA ASP A 155 25.88 24.31 -27.34
C ASP A 155 27.40 24.01 -27.27
N ALA A 156 27.84 22.82 -27.75
CA ALA A 156 29.25 22.46 -27.88
C ALA A 156 29.98 23.23 -29.00
N GLY A 157 29.26 24.03 -29.80
CA GLY A 157 29.83 24.84 -30.87
C GLY A 157 30.51 24.00 -31.95
N MET A 158 30.00 22.80 -32.25
CA MET A 158 30.61 21.88 -33.20
C MET A 158 30.71 22.50 -34.61
N SER A 159 31.79 22.21 -35.33
CA SER A 159 32.05 22.74 -36.68
C SER A 159 32.55 21.64 -37.63
N SER A 160 32.73 21.98 -38.90
CA SER A 160 33.27 21.06 -39.91
C SER A 160 34.73 20.65 -39.69
N LYS A 161 35.44 21.27 -38.74
CA LYS A 161 36.79 20.86 -38.31
C LYS A 161 36.75 19.73 -37.29
N ASP A 162 35.60 19.51 -36.67
CA ASP A 162 35.42 18.54 -35.60
C ASP A 162 34.96 17.18 -36.14
N MET A 163 35.06 16.17 -35.29
CA MET A 163 34.61 14.81 -35.54
C MET A 163 33.67 14.36 -34.43
N LEU A 164 32.53 13.78 -34.78
CA LEU A 164 31.60 13.15 -33.84
C LEU A 164 31.81 11.63 -33.81
N VAL A 165 31.94 11.08 -32.60
CA VAL A 165 31.81 9.65 -32.33
C VAL A 165 30.56 9.45 -31.46
N ALA A 166 29.44 9.15 -32.11
CA ALA A 166 28.17 8.88 -31.45
C ALA A 166 28.12 7.41 -30.98
N ILE A 167 27.87 7.22 -29.69
CA ILE A 167 27.85 5.91 -29.02
C ILE A 167 26.44 5.69 -28.45
N THR A 168 25.80 4.58 -28.81
CA THR A 168 24.47 4.21 -28.31
C THR A 168 24.42 2.70 -28.14
N GLU A 169 24.03 2.23 -26.95
CA GLU A 169 24.04 0.81 -26.60
C GLU A 169 23.33 -0.05 -27.64
N GLY A 170 22.08 0.30 -27.96
CA GLY A 170 21.25 -0.47 -28.87
C GLY A 170 21.15 0.07 -30.29
N GLY A 171 21.62 1.29 -30.58
CA GLY A 171 21.51 1.92 -31.90
C GLY A 171 20.20 2.68 -32.16
N GLU A 172 19.30 2.72 -31.19
CA GLU A 172 17.97 3.33 -31.30
C GLU A 172 17.77 4.60 -30.47
N THR A 173 18.73 5.02 -29.65
CA THR A 173 18.56 6.15 -28.71
C THR A 173 18.33 7.48 -29.45
N SER A 174 17.14 8.08 -29.29
CA SER A 174 16.73 9.27 -30.04
C SER A 174 17.65 10.47 -29.81
N SER A 175 18.05 10.76 -28.58
CA SER A 175 18.95 11.89 -28.28
C SER A 175 20.30 11.77 -28.99
N VAL A 176 20.90 10.58 -29.00
CA VAL A 176 22.18 10.30 -29.67
C VAL A 176 22.04 10.39 -31.19
N LEU A 177 20.97 9.86 -31.77
CA LEU A 177 20.71 10.04 -33.21
C LEU A 177 20.48 11.52 -33.58
N GLY A 178 19.97 12.33 -32.65
CA GLY A 178 19.91 13.77 -32.78
C GLY A 178 21.28 14.44 -32.88
N THR A 179 22.30 13.95 -32.16
CA THR A 179 23.67 14.48 -32.28
C THR A 179 24.28 14.15 -33.64
N VAL A 180 24.02 12.94 -34.16
CA VAL A 180 24.39 12.54 -35.52
C VAL A 180 23.83 13.51 -36.56
N ASP A 181 22.52 13.78 -36.51
CA ASP A 181 21.86 14.66 -37.48
C ASP A 181 22.43 16.09 -37.46
N GLU A 182 22.65 16.67 -36.27
CA GLU A 182 23.19 18.03 -36.14
C GLU A 182 24.66 18.11 -36.56
N ALA A 183 25.47 17.11 -36.24
CA ALA A 183 26.87 17.06 -36.65
C ALA A 183 27.01 16.96 -38.18
N LEU A 184 26.17 16.15 -38.84
CA LEU A 184 26.09 16.10 -40.30
C LEU A 184 25.69 17.45 -40.90
N ALA A 185 24.73 18.15 -40.29
CA ALA A 185 24.31 19.49 -40.74
C ALA A 185 25.44 20.52 -40.62
N ARG A 186 26.35 20.34 -39.65
CA ARG A 186 27.55 21.18 -39.44
C ARG A 186 28.76 20.76 -40.26
N GLY A 187 28.65 19.69 -41.05
CA GLY A 187 29.72 19.19 -41.92
C GLY A 187 30.85 18.48 -41.17
N ALA A 188 30.63 18.04 -39.92
CA ALA A 188 31.59 17.25 -39.16
C ALA A 188 31.67 15.81 -39.70
N ALA A 189 32.82 15.15 -39.51
CA ALA A 189 32.92 13.71 -39.76
C ALA A 189 32.14 12.94 -38.68
N VAL A 190 31.32 11.95 -39.06
CA VAL A 190 30.45 11.23 -38.11
C VAL A 190 30.70 9.74 -38.10
N PHE A 191 30.91 9.20 -36.90
CA PHE A 191 31.04 7.78 -36.62
C PHE A 191 29.94 7.36 -35.65
N LEU A 192 29.32 6.21 -35.90
CA LEU A 192 28.20 5.70 -35.11
C LEU A 192 28.50 4.27 -34.64
N LEU A 193 28.56 4.07 -33.32
CA LEU A 193 28.88 2.81 -32.64
C LEU A 193 27.64 2.31 -31.89
N PHE A 194 27.28 1.04 -32.07
CA PHE A 194 26.16 0.38 -31.38
C PHE A 194 26.27 -1.15 -31.37
N ASN A 195 25.49 -1.84 -30.52
CA ASN A 195 25.67 -3.26 -30.21
C ASN A 195 24.53 -4.19 -30.71
N ASN A 196 23.74 -3.74 -31.68
CA ASN A 196 22.80 -4.59 -32.42
C ASN A 196 23.20 -4.68 -33.90
N PRO A 197 22.81 -5.76 -34.61
CA PRO A 197 23.11 -5.87 -36.04
C PRO A 197 22.55 -4.68 -36.83
N ALA A 198 23.41 -4.00 -37.60
CA ALA A 198 23.05 -2.75 -38.29
C ALA A 198 21.85 -2.90 -39.23
N GLU A 199 21.78 -4.00 -39.98
CA GLU A 199 20.67 -4.27 -40.89
C GLU A 199 19.37 -4.55 -40.15
N LEU A 200 19.40 -5.23 -38.99
CA LEU A 200 18.20 -5.47 -38.18
C LEU A 200 17.58 -4.15 -37.70
N LEU A 201 18.43 -3.23 -37.21
CA LEU A 201 18.00 -1.89 -36.81
C LEU A 201 17.45 -1.11 -38.01
N ALA A 202 18.18 -1.09 -39.12
CA ALA A 202 17.79 -0.36 -40.32
C ALA A 202 16.51 -0.92 -40.96
N GLU A 203 16.21 -2.21 -40.84
CA GLU A 203 14.97 -2.79 -41.34
C GLU A 203 13.77 -2.42 -40.47
N ARG A 204 13.90 -2.47 -39.14
CA ARG A 204 12.77 -2.38 -38.22
C ARG A 204 12.50 -0.96 -37.69
N LEU A 205 13.51 -0.11 -37.57
CA LEU A 205 13.39 1.20 -36.92
C LEU A 205 13.75 2.34 -37.88
N GLU A 206 12.79 3.21 -38.18
CA GLU A 206 13.00 4.34 -39.10
C GLU A 206 14.10 5.29 -38.61
N ARG A 207 14.11 5.63 -37.32
CA ARG A 207 15.10 6.55 -36.74
C ARG A 207 16.53 6.03 -36.92
N SER A 208 16.77 4.75 -36.65
CA SER A 208 18.08 4.11 -36.84
C SER A 208 18.43 3.95 -38.32
N ARG A 209 17.45 3.58 -39.17
CA ARG A 209 17.63 3.47 -40.63
C ARG A 209 18.19 4.75 -41.24
N ARG A 210 17.68 5.92 -40.84
CA ARG A 210 18.12 7.22 -41.36
C ARG A 210 19.61 7.47 -41.10
N ALA A 211 20.08 7.20 -39.88
CA ALA A 211 21.49 7.38 -39.54
C ALA A 211 22.39 6.29 -40.16
N ILE A 212 21.96 5.02 -40.11
CA ILE A 212 22.76 3.88 -40.59
C ILE A 212 22.93 3.89 -42.11
N ARG A 213 21.89 4.30 -42.87
CA ARG A 213 21.92 4.31 -44.34
C ARG A 213 22.42 5.63 -44.94
N ASP A 214 22.75 6.63 -44.13
CA ASP A 214 23.35 7.87 -44.64
C ASP A 214 24.82 7.59 -45.03
N PRO A 215 25.22 7.78 -46.30
CA PRO A 215 26.56 7.46 -46.77
C PRO A 215 27.66 8.32 -46.13
N ARG A 216 27.30 9.41 -45.44
CA ARG A 216 28.22 10.29 -44.71
C ARG A 216 28.54 9.76 -43.31
N VAL A 217 27.78 8.79 -42.80
CA VAL A 217 27.97 8.19 -41.48
C VAL A 217 28.85 6.94 -41.59
N CYS A 218 29.93 6.90 -40.83
CA CYS A 218 30.74 5.70 -40.68
C CYS A 218 30.18 4.81 -39.56
N VAL A 219 29.46 3.75 -39.93
CA VAL A 219 28.88 2.79 -38.98
C VAL A 219 29.92 1.77 -38.52
N LEU A 220 29.98 1.54 -37.20
CA LEU A 220 30.70 0.45 -36.55
C LEU A 220 29.70 -0.43 -35.81
N ASP A 221 29.40 -1.60 -36.39
CA ASP A 221 28.53 -2.62 -35.81
C ASP A 221 29.32 -3.42 -34.76
N LEU A 222 29.04 -3.14 -33.48
CA LEU A 222 29.64 -3.77 -32.30
C LEU A 222 28.78 -4.91 -31.74
N SER A 223 27.87 -5.48 -32.54
CA SER A 223 27.01 -6.58 -32.08
C SER A 223 27.85 -7.75 -31.58
N CYS A 224 27.64 -8.12 -30.31
CA CYS A 224 28.25 -9.26 -29.64
C CYS A 224 27.21 -10.28 -29.11
N GLY A 225 25.92 -10.03 -29.31
CA GLY A 225 24.83 -10.90 -28.83
C GLY A 225 24.10 -10.34 -27.61
N PRO A 226 23.22 -11.13 -26.97
CA PRO A 226 22.48 -10.71 -25.79
C PRO A 226 23.36 -10.52 -24.56
N MET A 227 22.96 -9.62 -23.65
CA MET A 227 23.73 -9.33 -22.44
C MET A 227 23.66 -10.48 -21.43
N ALA A 228 24.69 -10.64 -20.60
CA ALA A 228 24.75 -11.71 -19.58
C ALA A 228 23.55 -11.65 -18.60
N LEU A 229 23.16 -10.43 -18.21
CA LEU A 229 21.88 -10.11 -17.60
C LEU A 229 21.04 -9.41 -18.67
N ALA A 230 19.93 -10.03 -19.07
CA ALA A 230 19.11 -9.55 -20.19
C ALA A 230 18.66 -8.09 -19.98
N GLY A 231 18.86 -7.26 -21.01
CA GLY A 231 18.57 -5.81 -20.96
C GLY A 231 19.61 -4.94 -20.24
N SER A 232 20.66 -5.52 -19.65
CA SER A 232 21.72 -4.81 -18.92
C SER A 232 22.85 -4.35 -19.86
N THR A 233 22.57 -3.34 -20.67
CA THR A 233 23.52 -2.82 -21.68
C THR A 233 24.78 -2.17 -21.09
N ARG A 234 24.75 -1.77 -19.80
CA ARG A 234 25.95 -1.36 -19.02
C ARG A 234 27.04 -2.44 -18.91
N MET A 235 26.72 -3.70 -19.26
CA MET A 235 27.66 -4.82 -19.27
C MET A 235 28.36 -4.91 -20.64
N GLN A 236 28.12 -5.97 -21.41
CA GLN A 236 28.90 -6.29 -22.60
C GLN A 236 28.86 -5.18 -23.66
N ALA A 237 27.70 -4.53 -23.87
CA ALA A 237 27.57 -3.46 -24.85
C ALA A 237 28.48 -2.26 -24.55
N THR A 238 28.42 -1.69 -23.34
CA THR A 238 29.34 -0.59 -23.00
C THR A 238 30.79 -1.02 -22.81
N THR A 239 31.08 -2.29 -22.48
CA THR A 239 32.45 -2.83 -22.52
C THR A 239 32.99 -2.85 -23.95
N ALA A 240 32.18 -3.28 -24.92
CA ALA A 240 32.51 -3.25 -26.35
C ALA A 240 32.79 -1.83 -26.84
N GLU A 241 31.91 -0.88 -26.50
CA GLU A 241 32.06 0.52 -26.87
C GLU A 241 33.31 1.15 -26.24
N GLN A 242 33.57 0.90 -24.96
CA GLN A 242 34.76 1.40 -24.28
C GLN A 242 36.05 0.84 -24.90
N LEU A 243 36.05 -0.45 -25.22
CA LEU A 243 37.19 -1.10 -25.88
C LEU A 243 37.45 -0.48 -27.26
N ILE A 244 36.43 -0.34 -28.11
CA ILE A 244 36.63 0.15 -29.49
C ILE A 244 36.91 1.65 -29.53
N ALA A 245 36.11 2.47 -28.84
CA ALA A 245 36.30 3.92 -28.82
C ALA A 245 37.60 4.30 -28.08
N GLY A 246 37.88 3.63 -26.95
CA GLY A 246 39.10 3.83 -26.19
C GLY A 246 40.35 3.35 -26.94
N ALA A 247 40.29 2.23 -27.65
CA ALA A 247 41.40 1.76 -28.48
C ALA A 247 41.70 2.74 -29.62
N ALA A 248 40.65 3.30 -30.24
CA ALA A 248 40.84 4.32 -31.27
C ALA A 248 41.50 5.58 -30.70
N LEU A 249 41.02 6.04 -29.54
CA LEU A 249 41.54 7.22 -28.86
C LEU A 249 43.01 7.04 -28.42
N GLU A 250 43.35 5.89 -27.85
CA GLU A 250 44.72 5.58 -27.44
C GLU A 250 45.64 5.37 -28.64
N SER A 251 45.15 4.78 -29.74
CA SER A 251 45.88 4.69 -31.00
C SER A 251 46.26 6.08 -31.53
N VAL A 252 45.31 7.02 -31.53
CA VAL A 252 45.55 8.42 -31.91
C VAL A 252 46.61 9.04 -31.00
N MET A 253 46.49 8.90 -29.68
CA MET A 253 47.49 9.41 -28.73
C MET A 253 48.88 8.81 -29.00
N HIS A 254 48.98 7.51 -29.24
CA HIS A 254 50.24 6.85 -29.57
C HIS A 254 50.84 7.41 -30.87
N ARG A 255 50.04 7.68 -31.90
CA ARG A 255 50.53 8.30 -33.15
C ARG A 255 51.00 9.74 -32.96
N LEU A 256 50.32 10.52 -32.11
CA LEU A 256 50.71 11.89 -31.79
C LEU A 256 52.03 11.95 -31.02
N LEU A 257 52.23 11.02 -30.09
CA LEU A 257 53.42 10.93 -29.24
C LEU A 257 54.56 10.09 -29.84
N GLY A 258 54.38 9.49 -31.02
CA GLY A 258 55.36 8.60 -31.64
C GLY A 258 55.61 7.29 -30.87
N ARG A 259 54.60 6.80 -30.13
CA ARG A 259 54.66 5.55 -29.36
C ARG A 259 54.26 4.34 -30.24
N PRO A 260 54.78 3.14 -29.95
CA PRO A 260 54.38 1.91 -30.67
C PRO A 260 52.88 1.67 -30.60
N GLN A 261 52.25 1.31 -31.72
CA GLN A 261 50.84 0.91 -31.74
C GLN A 261 50.65 -0.42 -31.02
N ARG A 262 49.46 -0.63 -30.45
CA ARG A 262 49.12 -1.81 -29.67
C ARG A 262 48.20 -2.76 -30.44
N ASP A 263 48.22 -4.04 -30.05
CA ASP A 263 47.21 -5.01 -30.44
C ASP A 263 46.16 -5.14 -29.33
N TYR A 264 45.11 -4.33 -29.45
CA TYR A 264 44.05 -4.24 -28.47
C TYR A 264 43.23 -5.53 -28.32
N ALA A 265 43.15 -6.37 -29.37
CA ALA A 265 42.46 -7.65 -29.27
C ALA A 265 43.27 -8.64 -28.41
N THR A 266 44.58 -8.69 -28.63
CA THR A 266 45.50 -9.50 -27.83
C THR A 266 45.57 -9.00 -26.38
N ASP A 267 45.66 -7.69 -26.18
CA ASP A 267 45.65 -7.07 -24.84
C ASP A 267 44.36 -7.41 -24.08
N PHE A 268 43.19 -7.29 -24.73
CA PHE A 268 41.91 -7.60 -24.11
C PHE A 268 41.77 -9.11 -23.82
N ALA A 269 42.25 -9.98 -24.72
CA ALA A 269 42.28 -11.42 -24.49
C ALA A 269 43.15 -11.81 -23.28
N ALA A 270 44.29 -11.13 -23.08
CA ALA A 270 45.15 -11.32 -21.92
C ALA A 270 44.46 -10.82 -20.64
N LEU A 271 43.77 -9.67 -20.69
CA LEU A 271 42.99 -9.15 -19.59
C LEU A 271 41.89 -10.14 -19.15
N LEU A 272 41.05 -10.62 -20.07
CA LEU A 272 40.01 -11.61 -19.76
C LEU A 272 40.60 -12.88 -19.14
N SER A 273 41.65 -13.43 -19.75
CA SER A 273 42.33 -14.61 -19.23
C SER A 273 42.91 -14.39 -17.81
N SER A 274 43.36 -13.17 -17.51
CA SER A 274 43.85 -12.83 -16.17
C SER A 274 42.71 -12.77 -15.14
N LEU A 275 41.58 -12.13 -15.46
CA LEU A 275 40.41 -12.04 -14.57
C LEU A 275 39.73 -13.39 -14.35
N GLU A 276 39.85 -14.31 -15.32
CA GLU A 276 39.35 -15.68 -15.25
C GLU A 276 40.28 -16.65 -14.49
N ARG A 277 41.43 -16.21 -13.97
CA ARG A 277 42.23 -17.10 -13.09
C ARG A 277 41.46 -17.40 -11.80
N ASP A 278 41.62 -18.62 -11.26
CA ASP A 278 40.87 -19.07 -10.08
C ASP A 278 41.01 -18.14 -8.87
N ASP A 279 42.21 -17.61 -8.62
CA ASP A 279 42.47 -16.67 -7.54
C ASP A 279 41.72 -15.34 -7.73
N ASN A 280 41.71 -14.80 -8.96
CA ASN A 280 41.00 -13.56 -9.27
C ASN A 280 39.48 -13.73 -9.25
N ALA A 281 38.97 -14.83 -9.83
CA ALA A 281 37.54 -15.14 -9.81
C ALA A 281 37.04 -15.35 -8.37
N GLN A 282 37.83 -16.02 -7.53
CA GLN A 282 37.53 -16.16 -6.10
C GLN A 282 37.57 -14.80 -5.37
N ALA A 283 38.57 -13.97 -5.63
CA ALA A 283 38.66 -12.63 -5.04
C ALA A 283 37.44 -11.75 -5.37
N ILE A 284 36.98 -11.77 -6.64
CA ILE A 284 35.75 -11.09 -7.06
C ILE A 284 34.53 -11.64 -6.31
N ALA A 285 34.43 -12.97 -6.17
CA ALA A 285 33.35 -13.63 -5.44
C ALA A 285 33.34 -13.28 -3.94
N ASP A 286 34.52 -13.20 -3.32
CA ASP A 286 34.66 -12.85 -1.90
C ASP A 286 34.24 -11.40 -1.63
N TYR A 287 34.66 -10.46 -2.50
CA TYR A 287 34.24 -9.06 -2.38
C TYR A 287 32.73 -8.87 -2.60
N MET A 288 32.17 -9.59 -3.57
CA MET A 288 30.73 -9.61 -3.83
C MET A 288 29.95 -10.14 -2.61
N ALA A 289 30.42 -11.22 -1.98
CA ALA A 289 29.80 -11.75 -0.77
C ALA A 289 29.86 -10.76 0.40
N PHE A 290 31.00 -10.06 0.56
CA PHE A 290 31.15 -8.97 1.53
C PHE A 290 30.13 -7.85 1.30
N GLU A 291 29.99 -7.38 0.06
CA GLU A 291 29.04 -6.33 -0.28
C GLU A 291 27.58 -6.78 -0.07
N ALA A 292 27.24 -8.01 -0.45
CA ALA A 292 25.91 -8.57 -0.24
C ALA A 292 25.57 -8.67 1.25
N ASP A 293 26.52 -9.04 2.11
CA ASP A 293 26.32 -9.09 3.56
C ASP A 293 26.09 -7.69 4.16
N VAL A 294 26.85 -6.68 3.71
CA VAL A 294 26.63 -5.28 4.09
C VAL A 294 25.18 -4.87 3.82
N TYR A 295 24.68 -5.12 2.60
CA TYR A 295 23.31 -4.75 2.22
C TYR A 295 22.24 -5.56 2.95
N ARG A 296 22.43 -6.87 3.20
CA ARG A 296 21.48 -7.68 4.00
C ARG A 296 21.31 -7.13 5.41
N GLN A 297 22.38 -6.55 5.98
CA GLN A 297 22.37 -5.92 7.29
C GLN A 297 21.96 -4.44 7.25
N LYS A 298 21.39 -3.98 6.12
CA LYS A 298 20.95 -2.61 5.85
C LYS A 298 22.07 -1.55 5.87
N GLY A 299 23.33 -1.99 5.82
CA GLY A 299 24.49 -1.10 5.72
C GLY A 299 24.70 -0.56 4.32
N LYS A 300 25.61 0.42 4.20
CA LYS A 300 25.93 1.14 2.97
C LYS A 300 27.41 1.00 2.65
N VAL A 301 27.77 0.95 1.37
CA VAL A 301 29.16 0.96 0.88
C VAL A 301 29.55 2.37 0.44
N THR A 302 30.70 2.84 0.92
CA THR A 302 31.33 4.09 0.46
C THR A 302 32.68 3.77 -0.16
N TYR A 303 32.77 3.93 -1.48
CA TYR A 303 33.99 3.78 -2.27
C TYR A 303 34.85 5.04 -2.15
N PHE A 304 36.10 4.88 -1.77
CA PHE A 304 37.11 5.92 -1.71
C PHE A 304 38.13 5.72 -2.83
N ALA A 305 38.26 6.71 -3.70
CA ALA A 305 39.17 6.69 -4.84
C ALA A 305 39.71 8.09 -5.12
N ASN A 306 40.93 8.15 -5.66
CA ASN A 306 41.55 9.37 -6.15
C ASN A 306 41.57 9.35 -7.69
N ASP A 307 42.36 8.43 -8.27
CA ASP A 307 42.27 8.08 -9.68
C ASP A 307 41.07 7.11 -9.92
N PHE A 308 40.52 7.08 -11.14
CA PHE A 308 39.43 6.19 -11.57
C PHE A 308 38.04 6.44 -10.94
N MET A 309 37.80 7.63 -10.37
CA MET A 309 36.46 7.96 -9.84
C MET A 309 35.36 7.88 -10.91
N LEU A 310 35.64 8.34 -12.13
CA LEU A 310 34.70 8.30 -13.24
C LEU A 310 34.27 6.87 -13.58
N ASP A 311 35.19 5.90 -13.54
CA ASP A 311 34.90 4.48 -13.73
C ASP A 311 33.92 3.96 -12.67
N ILE A 312 34.12 4.33 -11.40
CA ILE A 312 33.24 3.89 -10.31
C ILE A 312 31.85 4.52 -10.45
N PHE A 313 31.75 5.77 -10.91
CA PHE A 313 30.46 6.39 -11.23
C PHE A 313 29.72 5.66 -12.35
N THR A 314 30.44 5.11 -13.35
CA THR A 314 29.79 4.37 -14.44
C THR A 314 29.09 3.10 -13.96
N ASP A 315 29.56 2.47 -12.87
CA ASP A 315 28.88 1.32 -12.25
C ASP A 315 27.86 1.77 -11.18
N THR A 316 28.28 2.56 -10.19
CA THR A 316 27.46 2.88 -9.01
C THR A 316 26.18 3.63 -9.36
N THR A 317 26.23 4.56 -10.31
CA THR A 317 25.03 5.30 -10.75
C THR A 317 24.07 4.41 -11.52
N GLU A 318 24.57 3.44 -12.30
CA GLU A 318 23.76 2.49 -13.05
C GLU A 318 23.07 1.43 -12.18
N ARG A 319 23.52 1.23 -10.93
CA ARG A 319 22.82 0.33 -10.00
C ARG A 319 21.41 0.84 -9.65
N SER A 320 21.19 2.16 -9.67
CA SER A 320 19.88 2.76 -9.36
C SER A 320 18.81 2.37 -10.39
N PRO A 321 18.96 2.64 -11.70
CA PRO A 321 17.97 2.22 -12.69
C PRO A 321 17.92 0.70 -12.92
N THR A 322 19.06 0.01 -12.78
CA THR A 322 19.15 -1.45 -13.03
C THR A 322 18.47 -2.29 -11.95
N PHE A 323 18.64 -1.91 -10.67
CA PHE A 323 18.21 -2.71 -9.53
C PHE A 323 17.32 -1.94 -8.55
N MET A 324 16.88 -0.74 -8.90
CA MET A 324 16.09 0.16 -8.05
C MET A 324 16.77 0.49 -6.72
N LEU A 325 18.10 0.66 -6.73
CA LEU A 325 18.79 1.21 -5.55
C LEU A 325 18.49 2.71 -5.41
N PRO A 326 18.44 3.24 -4.18
CA PRO A 326 18.34 4.68 -3.97
C PRO A 326 19.44 5.43 -4.74
N PRO A 327 19.10 6.47 -5.54
CA PRO A 327 20.10 7.24 -6.28
C PRO A 327 20.95 8.08 -5.33
N PHE A 328 21.99 8.71 -5.86
CA PHE A 328 22.79 9.67 -5.09
C PHE A 328 21.86 10.80 -4.62
N ARG A 329 22.13 11.29 -3.42
CA ARG A 329 21.27 12.25 -2.72
C ARG A 329 21.99 13.58 -2.55
N ARG A 330 21.29 14.67 -2.83
CA ARG A 330 21.76 16.04 -2.56
C ARG A 330 21.84 16.27 -1.04
N ARG A 331 22.80 17.08 -0.59
CA ARG A 331 22.98 17.41 0.84
C ARG A 331 21.76 18.08 1.48
N ASP A 332 20.96 18.80 0.69
CA ASP A 332 19.79 19.56 1.12
C ASP A 332 18.48 18.74 1.17
N ASN A 333 18.47 17.53 0.59
CA ASN A 333 17.30 16.65 0.61
C ASN A 333 17.44 15.54 1.66
N LYS A 334 17.18 15.87 2.92
CA LYS A 334 17.28 14.91 4.03
C LYS A 334 16.14 13.87 4.07
N SER A 335 15.03 14.11 3.40
CA SER A 335 13.88 13.19 3.34
C SER A 335 14.08 11.99 2.41
N ALA A 336 14.92 12.11 1.38
CA ALA A 336 15.18 10.99 0.46
C ALA A 336 16.10 9.93 1.10
N PRO A 337 15.96 8.64 0.77
CA PRO A 337 16.87 7.60 1.25
C PRO A 337 18.31 7.82 0.75
N ALA A 338 19.30 7.41 1.54
CA ALA A 338 20.70 7.48 1.16
C ALA A 338 21.07 6.35 0.18
N SER A 339 21.97 6.64 -0.79
CA SER A 339 22.45 5.63 -1.74
C SER A 339 23.16 4.48 -1.03
N TRP A 340 22.90 3.25 -1.47
CA TRP A 340 23.56 2.06 -0.95
C TRP A 340 25.04 2.04 -1.33
N ALA A 341 25.38 2.47 -2.54
CA ALA A 341 26.75 2.62 -3.02
C ALA A 341 27.05 4.10 -3.31
N PHE A 342 28.12 4.65 -2.75
CA PHE A 342 28.49 6.06 -2.93
C PHE A 342 29.99 6.21 -3.19
N VAL A 343 30.41 7.24 -3.92
CA VAL A 343 31.81 7.47 -4.28
C VAL A 343 32.31 8.76 -3.63
N LYS A 344 33.51 8.73 -3.02
CA LYS A 344 34.16 9.89 -2.43
C LYS A 344 35.65 9.99 -2.77
N ASN A 345 36.15 11.20 -2.95
CA ASN A 345 37.57 11.55 -2.95
C ASN A 345 37.92 12.20 -1.61
N PRO A 346 38.76 11.58 -0.77
CA PRO A 346 39.07 12.12 0.54
C PRO A 346 40.20 13.18 0.53
N LEU A 347 40.72 13.60 -0.65
CA LEU A 347 41.90 14.47 -0.76
C LEU A 347 41.59 15.97 -0.89
N GLY A 348 40.31 16.34 -1.00
CA GLY A 348 39.88 17.73 -1.20
C GLY A 348 38.36 17.86 -1.10
N ASP A 349 37.83 19.08 -1.16
CA ASP A 349 36.37 19.30 -1.16
C ASP A 349 35.69 18.79 -2.46
N THR A 350 34.35 18.83 -2.53
CA THR A 350 33.61 18.36 -3.70
C THR A 350 34.01 19.07 -4.99
N ALA A 351 34.32 20.37 -4.96
CA ALA A 351 34.73 21.10 -6.15
C ALA A 351 36.13 20.67 -6.62
N GLU A 352 37.06 20.48 -5.67
CA GLU A 352 38.39 19.94 -5.93
C GLU A 352 38.34 18.50 -6.45
N ALA A 353 37.46 17.65 -5.91
CA ALA A 353 37.26 16.27 -6.35
C ALA A 353 36.81 16.20 -7.82
N TRP A 354 35.84 17.03 -8.21
CA TRP A 354 35.40 17.14 -9.60
C TRP A 354 36.51 17.69 -10.51
N SER A 355 37.20 18.75 -10.08
CA SER A 355 38.29 19.37 -10.84
C SER A 355 39.41 18.37 -11.14
N ARG A 356 39.83 17.59 -10.11
CA ARG A 356 40.84 16.53 -10.23
C ARG A 356 40.42 15.40 -11.17
N SER A 357 39.14 15.01 -11.14
CA SER A 357 38.64 13.90 -11.96
C SER A 357 38.41 14.28 -13.42
N MET A 358 37.96 15.52 -13.66
CA MET A 358 37.56 15.98 -15.00
C MET A 358 38.69 16.64 -15.77
N HIS A 359 39.65 17.27 -15.09
CA HIS A 359 40.71 18.11 -15.71
C HIS A 359 40.14 19.18 -16.65
N ARG A 360 38.91 19.63 -16.39
CA ARG A 360 38.19 20.71 -17.08
C ARG A 360 37.05 21.27 -16.21
N PRO A 361 36.53 22.48 -16.51
CA PRO A 361 35.31 22.96 -15.89
C PRO A 361 34.11 22.02 -16.12
N LEU A 362 33.16 22.04 -15.18
CA LEU A 362 31.90 21.28 -15.28
C LEU A 362 31.02 21.80 -16.42
N ARG A 363 30.48 20.87 -17.23
CA ARG A 363 29.57 21.11 -18.35
C ARG A 363 28.21 20.48 -18.07
N CYS A 364 27.46 21.19 -17.25
CA CYS A 364 26.08 20.90 -16.87
C CYS A 364 25.07 21.62 -17.79
N LEU A 365 23.78 21.29 -17.69
CA LEU A 365 22.73 21.92 -18.52
C LEU A 365 22.08 23.09 -17.78
N ASN A 366 22.12 24.27 -18.39
CA ASN A 366 21.50 25.50 -17.85
C ASN A 366 20.30 25.96 -18.71
N TRP A 367 19.61 25.01 -19.35
CA TRP A 367 18.44 25.29 -20.19
C TRP A 367 17.28 25.83 -19.36
N ASN A 368 16.65 26.91 -19.85
CA ASN A 368 15.48 27.51 -19.22
C ASN A 368 14.18 27.05 -19.92
N VAL A 369 13.02 27.51 -19.42
CA VAL A 369 11.70 27.16 -19.99
C VAL A 369 11.62 27.49 -21.49
N ALA A 370 12.16 28.63 -21.92
CA ALA A 370 12.14 29.02 -23.34
C ALA A 370 13.00 28.10 -24.21
N ASP A 371 14.10 27.54 -23.69
CA ASP A 371 14.89 26.53 -24.40
C ASP A 371 14.07 25.24 -24.59
N TYR A 372 13.36 24.79 -23.55
CA TYR A 372 12.49 23.60 -23.61
C TYR A 372 11.27 23.80 -24.52
N ASP A 373 10.74 25.03 -24.59
CA ASP A 373 9.68 25.41 -25.53
C ASP A 373 10.18 25.36 -26.98
N ALA A 374 11.36 25.92 -27.26
CA ALA A 374 11.95 25.89 -28.59
C ALA A 374 12.25 24.46 -29.09
N MET A 375 12.47 23.51 -28.17
CA MET A 375 12.70 22.10 -28.47
C MET A 375 11.41 21.26 -28.57
N GLY A 376 10.23 21.84 -28.31
CA GLY A 376 8.94 21.14 -28.48
C GLY A 376 8.67 20.03 -27.46
N THR A 377 9.00 20.26 -26.19
CA THR A 377 8.88 19.24 -25.13
C THR A 377 7.48 19.10 -24.54
N ALA A 378 7.19 17.96 -23.89
CA ALA A 378 5.91 17.71 -23.22
C ALA A 378 5.62 18.72 -22.09
N ASP A 379 4.35 19.04 -21.85
CA ASP A 379 3.91 20.04 -20.85
C ASP A 379 4.50 19.81 -19.46
N LYS A 380 4.65 18.53 -19.07
CA LYS A 380 5.21 18.14 -17.77
C LYS A 380 6.64 18.67 -17.57
N ILE A 381 7.50 18.60 -18.59
CA ILE A 381 8.88 19.10 -18.50
C ILE A 381 8.88 20.63 -18.48
N ARG A 382 7.99 21.27 -19.25
CA ARG A 382 7.86 22.73 -19.31
C ARG A 382 7.40 23.33 -17.97
N SER A 383 6.43 22.70 -17.32
CA SER A 383 5.88 23.15 -16.05
C SER A 383 6.85 23.07 -14.86
N ASN A 384 7.85 22.19 -14.95
CA ASN A 384 8.85 22.00 -13.90
C ASN A 384 10.19 21.54 -14.51
N PRO A 385 11.00 22.46 -15.07
CA PRO A 385 12.27 22.12 -15.67
C PRO A 385 13.22 21.44 -14.68
N PRO A 386 13.97 20.42 -15.09
CA PRO A 386 14.88 19.71 -14.20
C PRO A 386 16.08 20.60 -13.82
N ALA A 387 16.45 20.58 -12.54
CA ALA A 387 17.59 21.30 -12.00
C ALA A 387 18.89 20.51 -12.25
N LEU A 388 19.58 20.86 -13.34
CA LEU A 388 20.75 20.13 -13.87
C LEU A 388 21.99 21.01 -13.96
N SER A 389 22.07 22.10 -13.19
CA SER A 389 23.18 23.06 -13.24
C SER A 389 24.44 22.54 -12.52
N ALA A 390 25.58 23.19 -12.73
CA ALA A 390 26.80 22.88 -11.97
C ALA A 390 26.61 23.13 -10.46
N ALA A 391 25.82 24.13 -10.08
CA ALA A 391 25.50 24.40 -8.68
C ALA A 391 24.68 23.26 -8.05
N ASP A 392 23.81 22.62 -8.84
CA ASP A 392 23.06 21.42 -8.42
C ASP A 392 23.97 20.19 -8.29
N LEU A 393 24.91 19.98 -9.23
CA LEU A 393 25.88 18.88 -9.16
C LEU A 393 26.81 19.01 -7.95
N LEU A 394 27.19 20.23 -7.58
CA LEU A 394 28.01 20.47 -6.38
C LEU A 394 27.23 20.20 -5.07
N GLN A 395 25.92 19.93 -5.09
CA GLN A 395 25.17 19.52 -3.90
C GLN A 395 25.38 18.05 -3.49
N PHE A 396 26.10 17.26 -4.29
CA PHE A 396 26.41 15.87 -3.99
C PHE A 396 27.81 15.79 -3.34
N PRO A 397 27.93 15.51 -2.03
CA PRO A 397 29.17 15.67 -1.28
C PRO A 397 30.17 14.53 -1.53
N ILE A 398 30.83 14.57 -2.69
CA ILE A 398 31.79 13.56 -3.16
C ILE A 398 33.23 13.85 -2.72
N GLY A 399 33.50 14.97 -2.04
CA GLY A 399 34.83 15.32 -1.50
C GLY A 399 35.03 14.87 -0.05
N ALA A 400 35.92 15.53 0.68
CA ALA A 400 36.26 15.24 2.07
C ALA A 400 35.21 15.72 3.10
N GLU A 401 34.02 16.16 2.66
CA GLU A 401 32.95 16.58 3.57
C GLU A 401 32.43 15.42 4.44
N GLU A 402 31.74 15.77 5.54
CA GLU A 402 31.34 14.87 6.62
C GLU A 402 30.73 13.52 6.20
N LEU A 403 31.06 12.50 6.99
CA LEU A 403 30.71 11.10 6.76
C LEU A 403 29.60 10.59 7.67
N ASP A 404 29.02 11.41 8.54
CA ASP A 404 28.08 10.96 9.59
C ASP A 404 26.95 10.06 9.02
N GLU A 405 26.36 10.43 7.89
CA GLU A 405 25.29 9.65 7.24
C GLU A 405 25.79 8.43 6.45
N ARG A 406 27.11 8.25 6.34
CA ARG A 406 27.75 7.13 5.66
C ARG A 406 28.30 6.09 6.63
N CYS A 407 28.46 6.44 7.91
CA CYS A 407 28.98 5.58 8.98
C CYS A 407 28.08 5.59 10.24
N ASP A 408 26.76 5.80 10.07
CA ASP A 408 25.78 5.85 11.15
C ASP A 408 25.32 4.45 11.60
N GLN A 409 25.59 3.41 10.81
CA GLN A 409 25.22 2.03 11.12
C GLN A 409 26.44 1.12 11.26
N ALA A 410 26.33 0.12 12.14
CA ALA A 410 27.36 -0.90 12.35
C ALA A 410 27.72 -1.68 11.08
N ALA A 411 26.75 -1.83 10.17
CA ALA A 411 26.94 -2.53 8.91
C ALA A 411 27.56 -1.66 7.80
N ASP A 412 27.73 -0.35 8.00
CA ASP A 412 28.31 0.53 6.98
C ASP A 412 29.79 0.22 6.74
N ALA A 413 30.17 0.26 5.46
CA ALA A 413 31.47 -0.16 4.98
C ALA A 413 32.21 0.92 4.19
N ALA A 414 33.49 1.07 4.51
CA ALA A 414 34.46 1.83 3.72
C ALA A 414 35.21 0.92 2.77
N VAL A 415 35.35 1.30 1.49
CA VAL A 415 36.09 0.51 0.50
C VAL A 415 37.05 1.40 -0.26
N MET A 416 38.35 1.17 -0.10
CA MET A 416 39.36 1.86 -0.93
C MET A 416 39.53 1.15 -2.27
N VAL A 417 39.49 1.88 -3.39
CA VAL A 417 39.75 1.34 -4.72
C VAL A 417 41.11 1.85 -5.22
N ILE A 418 42.01 0.94 -5.59
CA ILE A 418 43.38 1.30 -5.98
C ILE A 418 43.90 0.45 -7.13
N LEU A 419 44.45 1.11 -8.16
CA LEU A 419 44.99 0.48 -9.38
C LEU A 419 46.51 0.72 -9.56
N ALA A 420 47.07 1.64 -8.79
CA ALA A 420 48.50 1.96 -8.73
C ALA A 420 48.83 2.51 -7.33
N ASP A 421 50.10 2.53 -6.93
CA ASP A 421 50.49 3.06 -5.62
C ASP A 421 50.11 4.55 -5.46
N ASP A 422 49.18 4.84 -4.56
CA ASP A 422 48.69 6.19 -4.25
C ASP A 422 48.84 6.44 -2.75
N ALA A 423 50.00 6.98 -2.37
CA ALA A 423 50.30 7.26 -0.97
C ALA A 423 49.33 8.28 -0.32
N PRO A 424 48.97 9.42 -0.97
CA PRO A 424 47.95 10.33 -0.44
C PRO A 424 46.61 9.66 -0.16
N LEU A 425 46.07 8.87 -1.09
CA LEU A 425 44.79 8.17 -0.89
C LEU A 425 44.88 7.18 0.27
N ARG A 426 45.95 6.39 0.36
CA ARG A 426 46.14 5.44 1.46
C ARG A 426 46.20 6.15 2.82
N GLN A 427 46.91 7.26 2.90
CA GLN A 427 47.01 8.04 4.13
C GLN A 427 45.65 8.60 4.56
N ALA A 428 44.90 9.16 3.60
CA ALA A 428 43.56 9.69 3.87
C ALA A 428 42.58 8.56 4.26
N TYR A 429 42.62 7.43 3.57
CA TYR A 429 41.79 6.26 3.89
C TYR A 429 42.11 5.69 5.27
N ALA A 430 43.39 5.57 5.64
CA ALA A 430 43.80 5.11 6.96
C ALA A 430 43.29 6.00 8.10
N ALA A 431 43.19 7.32 7.87
CA ALA A 431 42.62 8.27 8.83
C ALA A 431 41.10 8.14 8.98
N LEU A 432 40.38 7.81 7.90
CA LEU A 432 38.92 7.70 7.87
C LEU A 432 38.41 6.32 8.30
N ARG A 433 39.18 5.27 8.01
CA ARG A 433 38.82 3.85 8.24
C ARG A 433 38.28 3.57 9.66
N PRO A 434 38.84 4.11 10.77
CA PRO A 434 38.33 3.83 12.12
C PRO A 434 36.88 4.29 12.37
N ARG A 435 36.31 5.15 11.52
CA ARG A 435 34.89 5.55 11.61
C ARG A 435 33.93 4.45 11.15
N PHE A 436 34.42 3.45 10.42
CA PHE A 436 33.61 2.35 9.90
C PHE A 436 33.97 1.05 10.62
N GLN A 437 32.96 0.26 11.00
CA GLN A 437 33.19 -1.06 11.59
C GLN A 437 33.59 -2.10 10.54
N ARG A 438 33.24 -1.88 9.28
CA ARG A 438 33.56 -2.74 8.15
C ARG A 438 34.41 -2.00 7.15
N HIS A 439 35.41 -2.67 6.62
CA HIS A 439 36.31 -2.08 5.64
C HIS A 439 36.87 -3.14 4.68
N ALA A 440 37.14 -2.73 3.45
CA ALA A 440 37.83 -3.55 2.46
C ALA A 440 38.74 -2.69 1.59
N VAL A 441 39.69 -3.32 0.89
CA VAL A 441 40.46 -2.69 -0.17
C VAL A 441 40.26 -3.49 -1.46
N LEU A 442 39.78 -2.85 -2.51
CA LEU A 442 39.67 -3.45 -3.85
C LEU A 442 40.90 -3.01 -4.65
N ALA A 443 41.90 -3.89 -4.72
CA ALA A 443 43.20 -3.62 -5.32
C ALA A 443 43.34 -4.34 -6.66
N LEU A 444 43.37 -3.60 -7.77
CA LEU A 444 43.58 -4.14 -9.11
C LEU A 444 45.04 -3.95 -9.53
N THR A 445 45.95 -4.50 -8.73
CA THR A 445 47.40 -4.35 -8.86
C THR A 445 48.10 -5.62 -8.38
N PRO A 446 49.30 -5.98 -8.89
CA PRO A 446 50.07 -7.12 -8.39
C PRO A 446 50.56 -7.00 -6.93
N GLN A 447 50.35 -5.86 -6.28
CA GLN A 447 50.85 -5.55 -4.94
C GLN A 447 50.05 -6.29 -3.86
N ARG A 448 50.72 -7.12 -3.03
CA ARG A 448 50.07 -8.02 -2.05
C ARG A 448 50.09 -7.54 -0.59
N ASP A 449 50.81 -6.47 -0.28
CA ASP A 449 51.02 -6.00 1.11
C ASP A 449 50.02 -4.90 1.55
N LEU A 450 48.73 -5.08 1.23
CA LEU A 450 47.66 -4.18 1.69
C LEU A 450 46.75 -4.93 2.68
N PRO A 451 46.55 -4.43 3.92
CA PRO A 451 45.64 -5.04 4.89
C PRO A 451 44.21 -5.07 4.36
N ASP A 452 43.50 -6.18 4.56
CA ASP A 452 42.09 -6.37 4.17
C ASP A 452 41.83 -6.22 2.66
N ALA A 453 42.85 -6.48 1.85
CA ALA A 453 42.79 -6.32 0.40
C ALA A 453 42.27 -7.56 -0.33
N VAL A 454 41.25 -7.33 -1.14
CA VAL A 454 40.85 -8.18 -2.25
C VAL A 454 41.73 -7.81 -3.44
N VAL A 455 42.76 -8.61 -3.66
CA VAL A 455 43.76 -8.38 -4.71
C VAL A 455 43.36 -9.10 -5.99
N ILE A 456 43.12 -8.33 -7.05
CA ILE A 456 42.80 -8.82 -8.40
C ILE A 456 44.01 -8.53 -9.29
N ASN A 457 44.74 -9.58 -9.63
CA ASN A 457 45.95 -9.51 -10.45
C ASN A 457 45.58 -9.48 -11.95
N ALA A 458 45.21 -8.30 -12.45
CA ALA A 458 44.98 -8.10 -13.89
C ALA A 458 46.31 -8.09 -14.67
N ALA A 459 46.27 -8.51 -15.94
CA ALA A 459 47.42 -8.44 -16.84
C ALA A 459 47.98 -7.00 -16.98
N ASP A 460 49.27 -6.87 -17.27
CA ASP A 460 49.89 -5.55 -17.43
C ASP A 460 49.16 -4.71 -18.49
N ALA A 461 48.89 -3.46 -18.13
CA ALA A 461 47.95 -2.56 -18.78
C ALA A 461 48.62 -1.22 -19.12
N SER A 462 49.88 -1.28 -19.54
CA SER A 462 50.78 -0.15 -19.77
C SER A 462 50.50 0.62 -21.08
N GLY A 463 49.36 1.30 -21.20
CA GLY A 463 48.99 2.15 -22.35
C GLY A 463 49.06 3.65 -22.05
N ALA A 464 49.09 4.52 -23.07
CA ALA A 464 49.12 5.98 -22.85
C ALA A 464 47.88 6.50 -22.12
N LEU A 465 46.71 5.95 -22.40
CA LEU A 465 45.44 6.28 -21.75
C LEU A 465 45.05 5.25 -20.68
N GLY A 466 45.85 4.20 -20.48
CA GLY A 466 45.56 3.15 -19.51
C GLY A 466 44.28 2.35 -19.81
N LEU A 467 43.86 2.23 -21.07
CA LEU A 467 42.58 1.62 -21.46
C LEU A 467 42.29 0.27 -20.77
N MET A 468 43.28 -0.62 -20.73
CA MET A 468 43.10 -1.94 -20.11
C MET A 468 42.90 -1.88 -18.58
N LYS A 469 43.38 -0.83 -17.90
CA LYS A 469 43.11 -0.59 -16.47
C LYS A 469 41.65 -0.19 -16.24
N HIS A 470 41.14 0.72 -17.06
CA HIS A 470 39.74 1.14 -17.02
C HIS A 470 38.80 -0.04 -17.34
N LEU A 471 39.12 -0.84 -18.36
CA LEU A 471 38.37 -2.07 -18.68
C LEU A 471 38.42 -3.11 -17.56
N ALA A 472 39.58 -3.30 -16.91
CA ALA A 472 39.70 -4.22 -15.78
C ALA A 472 38.78 -3.81 -14.63
N LEU A 473 38.78 -2.53 -14.25
CA LEU A 473 37.92 -2.02 -13.19
C LEU A 473 36.44 -2.14 -13.57
N LYS A 474 36.08 -1.80 -14.81
CA LYS A 474 34.71 -1.96 -15.31
C LYS A 474 34.22 -3.40 -15.25
N LEU A 475 35.00 -4.36 -15.75
CA LEU A 475 34.62 -5.78 -15.75
C LEU A 475 34.44 -6.32 -14.33
N VAL A 476 35.35 -5.94 -13.41
CA VAL A 476 35.24 -6.30 -11.99
C VAL A 476 34.00 -5.69 -11.36
N LEU A 477 33.80 -4.37 -11.46
CA LEU A 477 32.66 -3.70 -10.83
C LEU A 477 31.32 -4.16 -11.40
N ASN A 478 31.20 -4.33 -12.72
CA ASN A 478 30.00 -4.85 -13.37
C ASN A 478 29.65 -6.26 -12.89
N THR A 479 30.66 -7.12 -12.72
CA THR A 479 30.49 -8.49 -12.20
C THR A 479 30.05 -8.45 -10.74
N VAL A 480 30.76 -7.68 -9.90
CA VAL A 480 30.44 -7.52 -8.48
C VAL A 480 29.02 -6.98 -8.31
N SER A 481 28.70 -5.84 -8.89
CA SER A 481 27.41 -5.18 -8.68
C SER A 481 26.25 -6.04 -9.15
N THR A 482 26.40 -6.74 -10.28
CA THR A 482 25.38 -7.66 -10.79
C THR A 482 25.20 -8.88 -9.88
N GLY A 483 26.30 -9.51 -9.48
CA GLY A 483 26.23 -10.70 -8.62
C GLY A 483 25.79 -10.40 -7.20
N THR A 484 26.18 -9.25 -6.62
CA THR A 484 25.68 -8.78 -5.33
C THR A 484 24.14 -8.70 -5.37
N MET A 485 23.57 -8.15 -6.45
CA MET A 485 22.12 -8.02 -6.59
C MET A 485 21.44 -9.36 -6.86
N ALA A 486 22.11 -10.28 -7.55
CA ALA A 486 21.65 -11.66 -7.68
C ALA A 486 21.57 -12.37 -6.32
N LEU A 487 22.60 -12.23 -5.47
CA LEU A 487 22.62 -12.78 -4.11
C LEU A 487 21.55 -12.17 -3.18
N LEU A 488 21.03 -11.00 -3.52
CA LEU A 488 19.92 -10.33 -2.83
C LEU A 488 18.55 -10.67 -3.43
N GLY A 489 18.48 -11.54 -4.44
CA GLY A 489 17.22 -11.93 -5.08
C GLY A 489 16.61 -10.86 -5.99
N ARG A 490 17.42 -9.92 -6.51
CA ARG A 490 16.96 -8.84 -7.42
C ARG A 490 17.05 -9.21 -8.91
N ILE A 491 17.19 -10.50 -9.22
CA ILE A 491 17.10 -11.03 -10.59
C ILE A 491 16.22 -12.28 -10.60
N THR A 492 15.74 -12.70 -11.78
CA THR A 492 14.99 -13.95 -11.94
C THR A 492 15.50 -14.68 -13.17
N GLY A 493 16.06 -15.89 -13.00
CA GLY A 493 16.84 -16.55 -14.04
C GLY A 493 18.05 -15.68 -14.44
N ASN A 494 18.03 -15.11 -15.64
CA ASN A 494 18.99 -14.09 -16.09
C ASN A 494 18.31 -12.79 -16.53
N TRP A 495 17.11 -12.55 -16.04
CA TRP A 495 16.35 -11.35 -16.32
C TRP A 495 16.56 -10.30 -15.22
N MET A 496 16.71 -9.04 -15.64
CA MET A 496 16.67 -7.86 -14.77
C MET A 496 15.23 -7.60 -14.30
N SER A 497 14.71 -8.49 -13.46
CA SER A 497 13.31 -8.49 -13.05
C SER A 497 12.97 -7.44 -11.99
N TRP A 498 13.98 -6.78 -11.40
CA TRP A 498 13.83 -5.74 -10.37
C TRP A 498 14.04 -4.33 -10.95
N VAL A 499 13.29 -4.02 -12.01
CA VAL A 499 13.41 -2.78 -12.80
C VAL A 499 12.23 -1.83 -12.52
N ASP A 500 12.46 -0.52 -12.59
CA ASP A 500 11.38 0.47 -12.62
C ASP A 500 10.97 0.79 -14.06
N CYS A 501 9.69 1.04 -14.29
CA CYS A 501 9.18 1.33 -15.64
C CYS A 501 8.98 2.84 -15.80
N THR A 502 10.09 3.58 -15.89
CA THR A 502 10.12 5.05 -15.90
C THR A 502 9.91 5.68 -17.29
N ASN A 503 10.11 4.91 -18.35
CA ASN A 503 9.95 5.33 -19.74
C ASN A 503 9.29 4.24 -20.60
N LYS A 504 9.02 4.55 -21.88
CA LYS A 504 8.30 3.65 -22.80
C LYS A 504 9.07 2.38 -23.14
N LYS A 505 10.39 2.45 -23.26
CA LYS A 505 11.26 1.28 -23.47
C LYS A 505 11.22 0.34 -22.26
N LEU A 506 11.28 0.89 -21.05
CA LEU A 506 11.22 0.11 -19.82
C LEU A 506 9.82 -0.44 -19.53
N LEU A 507 8.75 0.21 -19.99
CA LEU A 507 7.39 -0.35 -19.98
C LEU A 507 7.27 -1.61 -20.86
N ASP A 508 7.81 -1.57 -22.09
CA ASP A 508 7.86 -2.76 -22.97
C ASP A 508 8.70 -3.86 -22.33
N ARG A 509 9.89 -3.51 -21.82
CA ARG A 509 10.75 -4.47 -21.13
C ARG A 509 10.05 -5.10 -19.93
N GLY A 510 9.45 -4.30 -19.05
CA GLY A 510 8.68 -4.78 -17.91
C GLY A 510 7.56 -5.72 -18.33
N THR A 511 6.82 -5.38 -19.39
CA THR A 511 5.75 -6.22 -19.92
C THR A 511 6.28 -7.55 -20.45
N ARG A 512 7.36 -7.56 -21.24
CA ARG A 512 7.98 -8.80 -21.74
C ARG A 512 8.55 -9.66 -20.62
N LEU A 513 9.14 -9.05 -19.60
CA LEU A 513 9.59 -9.77 -18.41
C LEU A 513 8.44 -10.53 -17.75
N LEU A 514 7.26 -9.91 -17.64
CA LEU A 514 6.06 -10.60 -17.14
C LEU A 514 5.62 -11.74 -18.05
N VAL A 515 5.60 -11.54 -19.38
CA VAL A 515 5.27 -12.59 -20.35
C VAL A 515 6.19 -13.79 -20.17
N GLU A 516 7.50 -13.58 -20.17
CA GLU A 516 8.50 -14.65 -20.08
C GLU A 516 8.49 -15.34 -18.70
N ILE A 517 8.38 -14.58 -17.61
CA ILE A 517 8.52 -15.15 -16.26
C ILE A 517 7.19 -15.72 -15.72
N ALA A 518 6.06 -15.09 -16.04
CA ALA A 518 4.74 -15.51 -15.57
C ALA A 518 3.97 -16.35 -16.61
N GLN A 519 4.48 -16.50 -17.83
CA GLN A 519 3.88 -17.31 -18.90
C GLN A 519 2.44 -16.88 -19.23
N VAL A 520 2.23 -15.56 -19.32
CA VAL A 520 0.95 -14.93 -19.70
C VAL A 520 1.08 -14.18 -21.03
N ASP A 521 -0.02 -13.80 -21.66
CA ASP A 521 0.05 -13.00 -22.88
C ASP A 521 0.47 -11.54 -22.62
N TYR A 522 0.94 -10.85 -23.67
CA TYR A 522 1.45 -9.48 -23.59
C TYR A 522 0.42 -8.47 -23.06
N ARG A 523 -0.86 -8.66 -23.40
CA ARG A 523 -1.94 -7.75 -22.99
C ARG A 523 -2.18 -7.89 -21.49
N GLN A 524 -2.34 -9.11 -21.00
CA GLN A 524 -2.53 -9.39 -19.57
C GLN A 524 -1.34 -8.88 -18.76
N ALA A 525 -0.11 -9.13 -19.23
CA ALA A 525 1.11 -8.60 -18.63
C ALA A 525 1.09 -7.07 -18.56
N CYS A 526 0.74 -6.40 -19.66
CA CYS A 526 0.73 -4.95 -19.76
C CYS A 526 -0.33 -4.34 -18.82
N GLU A 527 -1.56 -4.84 -18.84
CA GLU A 527 -2.65 -4.38 -17.97
C GLU A 527 -2.26 -4.55 -16.49
N THR A 528 -1.65 -5.69 -16.13
CA THR A 528 -1.18 -5.93 -14.76
C THR A 528 -0.03 -5.01 -14.37
N LEU A 529 0.90 -4.74 -15.28
CA LEU A 529 2.00 -3.80 -15.03
C LEU A 529 1.48 -2.37 -14.80
N PHE A 530 0.52 -1.91 -15.61
CA PHE A 530 -0.10 -0.60 -15.41
C PHE A 530 -0.86 -0.53 -14.08
N ALA A 531 -1.56 -1.61 -13.70
CA ALA A 531 -2.17 -1.70 -12.38
C ALA A 531 -1.14 -1.64 -11.24
N ALA A 532 0.00 -2.32 -11.39
CA ALA A 532 1.08 -2.28 -10.41
C ALA A 532 1.69 -0.88 -10.31
N LEU A 533 1.91 -0.21 -11.44
CA LEU A 533 2.38 1.17 -11.47
C LEU A 533 1.41 2.14 -10.81
N ASP A 534 0.10 1.97 -11.00
CA ASP A 534 -0.92 2.80 -10.35
C ASP A 534 -0.94 2.58 -8.84
N ALA A 535 -0.92 1.32 -8.39
CA ALA A 535 -0.87 0.97 -6.96
C ALA A 535 0.37 1.53 -6.24
N LEU A 536 1.50 1.67 -6.94
CA LEU A 536 2.75 2.19 -6.36
C LEU A 536 2.84 3.73 -6.29
N LYS A 537 1.87 4.49 -6.82
CA LYS A 537 1.94 5.97 -6.82
C LYS A 537 1.99 6.59 -5.42
N HIS A 538 1.39 5.93 -4.44
CA HIS A 538 1.29 6.43 -3.06
C HIS A 538 2.15 5.62 -2.08
N PHE A 539 3.10 4.83 -2.59
CA PHE A 539 3.96 4.01 -1.74
C PHE A 539 4.94 4.87 -0.94
N SER A 540 4.95 4.72 0.39
CA SER A 540 5.91 5.36 1.27
C SER A 540 7.09 4.42 1.59
N GLY A 541 8.33 4.87 1.37
CA GLY A 541 9.55 4.09 1.69
C GLY A 541 10.37 3.70 0.46
N GLU A 542 11.15 2.62 0.54
CA GLU A 542 11.86 2.04 -0.61
C GLU A 542 10.83 1.42 -1.57
N LYS A 543 10.62 2.07 -2.71
CA LYS A 543 9.63 1.65 -3.72
C LYS A 543 10.00 0.26 -4.27
N PRO A 544 9.10 -0.74 -4.22
CA PRO A 544 9.34 -2.04 -4.86
C PRO A 544 9.24 -1.92 -6.38
N SER A 545 9.75 -2.92 -7.09
CA SER A 545 9.62 -2.98 -8.56
C SER A 545 8.17 -3.21 -8.99
N PRO A 546 7.62 -2.39 -9.91
CA PRO A 546 6.30 -2.65 -10.49
C PRO A 546 6.23 -4.00 -11.21
N VAL A 547 7.33 -4.46 -11.80
CA VAL A 547 7.43 -5.78 -12.43
C VAL A 547 7.30 -6.88 -11.37
N GLN A 548 7.98 -6.75 -10.22
CA GLN A 548 7.86 -7.74 -9.14
C GLN A 548 6.47 -7.79 -8.53
N VAL A 549 5.83 -6.62 -8.31
CA VAL A 549 4.43 -6.53 -7.88
C VAL A 549 3.55 -7.29 -8.87
N ALA A 550 3.65 -6.97 -10.16
CA ALA A 550 2.85 -7.60 -11.20
C ALA A 550 3.14 -9.10 -11.34
N LEU A 551 4.40 -9.54 -11.26
CA LEU A 551 4.76 -10.97 -11.25
C LEU A 551 4.10 -11.70 -10.10
N GLN A 552 4.14 -11.12 -8.91
CA GLN A 552 3.50 -11.72 -7.76
C GLN A 552 1.99 -11.80 -7.97
N TRP A 553 1.36 -10.75 -8.50
CA TRP A 553 -0.07 -10.75 -8.82
C TRP A 553 -0.44 -11.83 -9.84
N LEU A 554 0.34 -11.98 -10.92
CA LEU A 554 0.12 -12.99 -11.95
C LEU A 554 0.36 -14.42 -11.45
N ARG A 555 1.31 -14.60 -10.52
CA ARG A 555 1.58 -15.89 -9.88
C ARG A 555 0.53 -16.30 -8.84
N ARG A 556 -0.34 -15.39 -8.39
CA ARG A 556 -1.42 -15.70 -7.44
C ARG A 556 -2.54 -16.47 -8.16
N GLN A 557 -2.63 -17.77 -7.93
CA GLN A 557 -3.77 -18.57 -8.39
C GLN A 557 -4.87 -18.61 -7.33
N THR A 558 -6.13 -18.51 -7.75
CA THR A 558 -7.27 -18.81 -6.87
C THR A 558 -7.26 -20.31 -6.57
N PRO A 559 -7.30 -20.75 -5.31
CA PRO A 559 -7.37 -22.16 -4.98
C PRO A 559 -8.56 -22.83 -5.67
N ALA A 560 -8.29 -23.74 -6.61
CA ALA A 560 -9.32 -24.44 -7.38
C ALA A 560 -9.75 -25.73 -6.69
N THR A 561 -8.85 -26.35 -5.93
CA THR A 561 -9.07 -27.61 -5.23
C THR A 561 -8.84 -27.46 -3.72
N LEU A 562 -9.37 -28.40 -2.94
CA LEU A 562 -9.07 -28.47 -1.50
C LEU A 562 -7.57 -28.56 -1.24
N ALA A 563 -6.81 -29.30 -2.05
CA ALA A 563 -5.37 -29.41 -1.90
C ALA A 563 -4.64 -28.07 -2.09
N ASP A 564 -5.17 -27.19 -2.94
CA ASP A 564 -4.64 -25.84 -3.12
C ASP A 564 -4.94 -24.96 -1.91
N PHE A 565 -6.18 -25.01 -1.45
CA PHE A 565 -6.62 -24.26 -0.28
C PHE A 565 -5.85 -24.64 0.99
N LEU A 566 -5.56 -25.93 1.19
CA LEU A 566 -4.83 -26.39 2.36
C LEU A 566 -3.40 -25.83 2.46
N ARG A 567 -2.82 -25.32 1.35
CA ARG A 567 -1.54 -24.60 1.41
C ARG A 567 -1.68 -23.22 2.05
N ASP A 568 -2.81 -22.56 1.83
CA ASP A 568 -3.12 -21.26 2.45
C ASP A 568 -3.52 -21.43 3.93
N ALA A 569 -4.06 -22.60 4.30
CA ALA A 569 -4.47 -22.96 5.66
C ALA A 569 -3.39 -23.73 6.47
N ASP A 570 -2.14 -23.78 6.00
CA ASP A 570 -1.11 -24.72 6.52
C ASP A 570 -0.61 -24.38 7.95
N GLU A 571 -0.78 -23.13 8.41
CA GLU A 571 -0.51 -22.76 9.81
C GLU A 571 -1.46 -23.45 10.81
N GLY A 572 -2.52 -24.14 10.35
CA GLY A 572 -3.34 -25.02 11.16
C GLY A 572 -4.15 -24.31 12.23
N TRP A 573 -3.60 -24.23 13.44
CA TRP A 573 -4.27 -23.72 14.64
C TRP A 573 -3.28 -23.18 15.67
N ARG A 574 -3.79 -22.37 16.59
CA ARG A 574 -3.10 -21.97 17.84
C ARG A 574 -4.08 -22.07 19.01
N VAL A 575 -3.59 -22.44 20.19
CA VAL A 575 -4.37 -22.39 21.43
C VAL A 575 -3.70 -21.44 22.42
N VAL A 576 -4.54 -20.83 23.26
CA VAL A 576 -4.12 -20.02 24.39
C VAL A 576 -4.56 -20.72 25.66
N ILE A 577 -3.60 -21.06 26.52
CA ILE A 577 -3.82 -21.75 27.79
C ILE A 577 -3.71 -20.75 28.93
N GLY A 578 -4.78 -20.66 29.71
CA GLY A 578 -4.94 -19.79 30.86
C GLY A 578 -4.67 -20.48 32.18
N LYS A 579 -4.00 -19.77 33.10
CA LYS A 579 -3.79 -20.21 34.48
C LYS A 579 -4.84 -19.62 35.43
N ALA A 580 -5.23 -20.41 36.43
CA ALA A 580 -5.99 -19.90 37.56
C ALA A 580 -5.18 -18.84 38.33
N GLY A 581 -5.83 -17.75 38.79
CA GLY A 581 -5.20 -16.72 39.61
C GLY A 581 -4.49 -15.57 38.86
N GLY A 582 -4.72 -15.41 37.54
CA GLY A 582 -4.36 -14.18 36.82
C GLY A 582 -2.94 -14.09 36.23
N ALA A 583 -2.18 -15.18 36.21
CA ALA A 583 -0.91 -15.23 35.47
C ALA A 583 -1.13 -15.07 33.96
N ALA A 584 -0.13 -14.53 33.25
CA ALA A 584 -0.20 -14.29 31.81
C ALA A 584 -0.41 -15.61 31.04
N PRO A 585 -1.37 -15.66 30.08
CA PRO A 585 -1.66 -16.87 29.33
C PRO A 585 -0.51 -17.24 28.38
N GLN A 586 -0.34 -18.53 28.14
CA GLN A 586 0.70 -19.06 27.24
C GLN A 586 0.08 -19.48 25.90
N ARG A 587 0.85 -19.31 24.82
CA ARG A 587 0.40 -19.59 23.44
C ARG A 587 1.19 -20.76 22.88
N TYR A 588 0.48 -21.70 22.27
CA TYR A 588 1.07 -22.85 21.61
C TYR A 588 0.45 -23.04 20.23
N SER A 589 1.24 -23.54 19.29
CA SER A 589 0.84 -23.62 17.89
C SER A 589 1.03 -25.02 17.32
N SER A 590 0.39 -25.27 16.18
CA SER A 590 0.55 -26.53 15.46
C SER A 590 2.00 -26.83 15.04
N THR A 591 2.87 -25.81 14.92
CA THR A 591 4.29 -25.99 14.56
C THR A 591 5.12 -26.60 15.68
N ASP A 592 4.62 -26.55 16.92
CA ASP A 592 5.28 -27.12 18.11
C ASP A 592 4.94 -28.62 18.29
N MET A 593 4.08 -29.17 17.44
CA MET A 593 3.60 -30.55 17.52
C MET A 593 4.65 -31.56 17.02
N LEU A 594 4.76 -32.69 17.70
CA LEU A 594 5.77 -33.71 17.43
C LEU A 594 5.49 -34.50 16.14
N ARG A 595 4.21 -34.69 15.80
CA ARG A 595 3.75 -35.45 14.63
C ARG A 595 2.58 -34.76 13.96
N ARG A 596 2.53 -34.82 12.62
CA ARG A 596 1.44 -34.31 11.78
C ARG A 596 1.10 -35.37 10.72
N ARG A 597 -0.18 -35.67 10.56
CA ARG A 597 -0.72 -36.49 9.47
C ARG A 597 -1.81 -35.71 8.74
N GLN A 598 -1.85 -35.83 7.43
CA GLN A 598 -2.89 -35.22 6.59
C GLN A 598 -3.42 -36.29 5.64
N ASP A 599 -4.72 -36.53 5.72
CA ASP A 599 -5.43 -37.50 4.90
C ASP A 599 -6.45 -36.74 4.04
N ILE A 600 -6.28 -36.75 2.72
CA ILE A 600 -7.26 -36.21 1.76
C ILE A 600 -8.09 -37.38 1.24
N CYS A 601 -9.41 -37.25 1.26
CA CYS A 601 -10.32 -38.27 0.73
C CYS A 601 -10.11 -38.47 -0.78
N ALA A 602 -10.44 -39.67 -1.28
CA ALA A 602 -10.18 -40.04 -2.67
C ALA A 602 -10.91 -39.16 -3.70
N ASP A 603 -12.02 -38.54 -3.32
CA ASP A 603 -12.76 -37.59 -4.16
C ASP A 603 -12.16 -36.17 -4.16
N GLY A 604 -11.14 -35.92 -3.33
CA GLY A 604 -10.47 -34.63 -3.17
C GLY A 604 -11.31 -33.56 -2.48
N LYS A 605 -12.49 -33.89 -1.93
CA LYS A 605 -13.45 -32.89 -1.40
C LYS A 605 -13.41 -32.71 0.10
N SER A 606 -12.84 -33.65 0.84
CA SER A 606 -12.64 -33.53 2.28
C SER A 606 -11.23 -33.94 2.68
N ALA A 607 -10.73 -33.31 3.75
CA ALA A 607 -9.44 -33.61 4.33
C ALA A 607 -9.49 -33.56 5.85
N THR A 608 -8.74 -34.45 6.48
CA THR A 608 -8.52 -34.47 7.93
C THR A 608 -7.04 -34.28 8.19
N ILE A 609 -6.71 -33.30 9.04
CA ILE A 609 -5.35 -33.03 9.50
C ILE A 609 -5.31 -33.29 10.99
N VAL A 610 -4.40 -34.16 11.41
CA VAL A 610 -4.22 -34.56 12.81
C VAL A 610 -2.81 -34.23 13.25
N TRP A 611 -2.69 -33.54 14.38
CA TRP A 611 -1.42 -33.28 15.06
C TRP A 611 -1.38 -34.05 16.37
N GLU A 612 -0.28 -34.74 16.67
CA GLU A 612 -0.17 -35.64 17.83
C GLU A 612 1.12 -35.45 18.63
N GLY A 613 0.96 -35.25 19.93
CA GLY A 613 2.01 -35.05 20.92
C GLY A 613 2.60 -33.65 20.88
N HIS A 614 2.78 -33.04 22.05
CA HIS A 614 3.36 -31.71 22.21
C HIS A 614 4.31 -31.67 23.42
N PRO A 615 5.47 -31.00 23.33
CA PRO A 615 6.46 -30.96 24.43
C PRO A 615 5.91 -30.43 25.76
N VAL A 616 4.99 -29.46 25.70
CA VAL A 616 4.34 -28.83 26.87
C VAL A 616 2.91 -29.35 27.14
N LEU A 617 2.02 -29.40 26.15
CA LEU A 617 0.62 -29.81 26.31
C LEU A 617 0.42 -31.33 26.59
N GLY A 618 1.46 -32.15 26.38
CA GLY A 618 1.46 -33.58 26.71
C GLY A 618 1.66 -34.49 25.50
N GLU A 619 2.19 -35.69 25.73
CA GLU A 619 2.42 -36.69 24.67
C GLU A 619 1.11 -37.25 24.06
N THR A 620 0.03 -37.24 24.85
CA THR A 620 -1.32 -37.67 24.44
C THR A 620 -2.13 -36.56 23.78
N PHE A 621 -1.66 -35.32 23.80
CA PHE A 621 -2.39 -34.19 23.23
C PHE A 621 -2.56 -34.37 21.72
N ARG A 622 -3.79 -34.28 21.25
CA ARG A 622 -4.14 -34.40 19.83
C ARG A 622 -5.06 -33.26 19.44
N ALA A 623 -4.76 -32.62 18.32
CA ALA A 623 -5.63 -31.65 17.67
C ALA A 623 -6.02 -32.15 16.28
N THR A 624 -7.27 -31.93 15.89
CA THR A 624 -7.84 -32.39 14.62
C THR A 624 -8.53 -31.22 13.93
N ALA A 625 -8.20 -30.99 12.67
CA ALA A 625 -8.92 -30.11 11.78
C ALA A 625 -9.54 -30.90 10.63
N THR A 626 -10.81 -30.67 10.33
CA THR A 626 -11.49 -31.25 9.16
C THR A 626 -11.91 -30.14 8.22
N TRP A 627 -11.64 -30.31 6.93
CA TRP A 627 -11.97 -29.36 5.87
C TRP A 627 -12.81 -30.04 4.79
N THR A 628 -13.84 -29.35 4.30
CA THR A 628 -14.71 -29.82 3.20
C THR A 628 -14.92 -28.73 2.17
N GLN A 629 -14.80 -29.05 0.89
CA GLN A 629 -15.16 -28.15 -0.20
C GLN A 629 -16.67 -28.26 -0.50
N CYS A 630 -17.39 -27.17 -0.27
CA CYS A 630 -18.83 -27.03 -0.50
C CYS A 630 -19.18 -26.94 -2.00
N ALA A 631 -20.44 -27.21 -2.34
CA ALA A 631 -20.92 -27.16 -3.72
C ALA A 631 -20.86 -25.76 -4.36
N ASP A 632 -20.90 -24.71 -3.53
CA ASP A 632 -20.76 -23.30 -3.91
C ASP A 632 -19.28 -22.85 -4.02
N GLY A 633 -18.32 -23.78 -3.87
CA GLY A 633 -16.89 -23.52 -3.98
C GLY A 633 -16.21 -23.06 -2.69
N ARG A 634 -16.97 -22.83 -1.61
CA ARG A 634 -16.40 -22.47 -0.29
C ARG A 634 -15.70 -23.66 0.36
N PHE A 635 -14.80 -23.38 1.30
CA PHE A 635 -14.15 -24.37 2.15
C PHE A 635 -14.65 -24.22 3.58
N GLU A 636 -15.26 -25.27 4.13
CA GLU A 636 -15.75 -25.30 5.50
C GLU A 636 -14.80 -26.09 6.40
N GLY A 637 -14.39 -25.49 7.51
CA GLY A 637 -13.43 -26.02 8.46
C GLY A 637 -14.03 -26.22 9.85
N ARG A 638 -13.68 -27.33 10.51
CA ARG A 638 -13.96 -27.59 11.94
C ARG A 638 -12.68 -27.97 12.66
N TRP A 639 -12.62 -27.65 13.95
CA TRP A 639 -11.46 -27.91 14.78
C TRP A 639 -11.85 -28.43 16.17
N GLU A 640 -11.09 -29.40 16.67
CA GLU A 640 -11.20 -29.98 18.01
C GLU A 640 -9.84 -30.45 18.54
N CYS A 641 -9.73 -30.61 19.86
CA CYS A 641 -8.60 -31.25 20.51
C CYS A 641 -9.03 -32.13 21.69
N ASP A 642 -8.19 -33.12 22.01
CA ASP A 642 -8.31 -34.00 23.17
C ASP A 642 -6.92 -34.37 23.75
N GLY A 643 -6.92 -35.17 24.82
CA GLY A 643 -5.70 -35.72 25.41
C GLY A 643 -4.81 -34.70 26.14
N TYR A 644 -5.30 -33.51 26.46
CA TYR A 644 -4.60 -32.54 27.33
C TYR A 644 -4.54 -33.05 28.77
N THR A 645 -3.34 -33.05 29.35
CA THR A 645 -3.08 -33.60 30.69
C THR A 645 -2.66 -32.56 31.72
N GLY A 646 -2.68 -31.27 31.36
CA GLY A 646 -2.36 -30.19 32.28
C GLY A 646 -3.53 -29.84 33.21
N ASP A 647 -3.23 -29.03 34.22
CA ASP A 647 -4.17 -28.54 35.24
C ASP A 647 -4.74 -27.14 34.92
N GLU A 648 -4.50 -26.64 33.71
CA GLU A 648 -4.90 -25.33 33.23
C GLU A 648 -6.13 -25.43 32.30
N PHE A 649 -6.60 -24.30 31.75
CA PHE A 649 -7.79 -24.27 30.89
C PHE A 649 -7.53 -23.59 29.54
N PHE A 650 -8.26 -24.04 28.52
CA PHE A 650 -8.28 -23.36 27.23
C PHE A 650 -9.03 -22.03 27.35
N GLU A 651 -8.37 -20.93 26.98
CA GLU A 651 -8.98 -19.59 26.92
C GLU A 651 -9.43 -19.25 25.51
N GLU A 652 -8.54 -19.48 24.55
CA GLU A 652 -8.77 -19.14 23.16
C GLU A 652 -8.34 -20.30 22.25
N VAL A 653 -9.12 -20.51 21.21
CA VAL A 653 -8.76 -21.35 20.06
C VAL A 653 -8.71 -20.46 18.83
N HIS A 654 -7.55 -20.43 18.19
CA HIS A 654 -7.32 -19.66 16.96
C HIS A 654 -7.51 -20.61 15.77
N PHE A 655 -8.68 -20.56 15.16
CA PHE A 655 -9.05 -21.31 13.96
C PHE A 655 -10.20 -20.61 13.22
N PRO A 656 -10.16 -20.53 11.87
CA PRO A 656 -9.09 -20.97 11.00
C PRO A 656 -7.94 -19.97 10.97
N ILE A 657 -6.75 -20.42 10.59
CA ILE A 657 -5.61 -19.55 10.26
C ILE A 657 -5.40 -19.61 8.75
N ILE A 658 -5.63 -18.50 8.05
CA ILE A 658 -5.60 -18.40 6.59
C ILE A 658 -4.57 -17.36 6.17
N ARG A 659 -3.54 -17.77 5.44
CA ARG A 659 -2.57 -16.88 4.83
C ARG A 659 -3.01 -16.53 3.41
N ALA A 660 -3.20 -15.25 3.17
CA ALA A 660 -3.63 -14.72 1.88
C ALA A 660 -2.58 -13.77 1.30
N PRO A 661 -2.51 -13.65 -0.04
CA PRO A 661 -1.72 -12.60 -0.66
C PRO A 661 -2.24 -11.21 -0.28
N PHE A 662 -1.32 -10.26 -0.08
CA PHE A 662 -1.61 -8.89 0.36
C PHE A 662 -0.66 -7.93 -0.32
N ASP A 663 -1.07 -6.69 -0.48
CA ASP A 663 -0.20 -5.54 -0.71
C ASP A 663 -0.88 -4.27 -0.19
N ARG A 664 -0.18 -3.14 -0.27
CA ARG A 664 -0.68 -1.86 0.27
C ARG A 664 -1.91 -1.30 -0.46
N SER A 665 -2.25 -1.83 -1.64
CA SER A 665 -3.48 -1.45 -2.33
C SER A 665 -4.68 -2.32 -1.92
N SER A 666 -4.44 -3.44 -1.23
CA SER A 666 -5.50 -4.27 -0.63
C SER A 666 -6.29 -3.49 0.43
N ARG A 667 -7.52 -3.93 0.70
CA ARG A 667 -8.40 -3.39 1.75
C ARG A 667 -8.84 -4.49 2.69
N ILE A 668 -9.04 -4.17 3.97
CA ILE A 668 -9.59 -5.13 4.94
C ILE A 668 -11.02 -4.70 5.28
N LEU A 669 -11.99 -5.55 4.94
CA LEU A 669 -13.38 -5.40 5.30
C LEU A 669 -13.63 -6.05 6.66
N LEU A 670 -14.08 -5.24 7.61
CA LEU A 670 -14.56 -5.70 8.91
C LEU A 670 -16.09 -5.69 8.88
N GLY A 671 -16.69 -6.84 8.56
CA GLY A 671 -18.13 -7.00 8.61
C GLY A 671 -18.66 -7.16 10.03
N SER A 672 -17.77 -7.46 10.95
CA SER A 672 -17.96 -7.48 12.40
C SER A 672 -18.39 -6.16 13.03
N TRP A 673 -18.14 -4.99 12.42
CA TRP A 673 -18.25 -3.70 13.11
C TRP A 673 -19.50 -2.92 12.70
N ASP A 674 -20.49 -2.78 13.60
CA ASP A 674 -21.74 -2.03 13.36
C ASP A 674 -22.35 -2.33 11.98
N THR A 675 -22.40 -1.36 11.04
CA THR A 675 -22.90 -1.63 9.69
C THR A 675 -21.83 -2.06 8.70
N GLY A 676 -20.54 -2.03 9.06
CA GLY A 676 -19.39 -2.42 8.25
C GLY A 676 -18.30 -1.35 8.19
N LEU A 677 -17.03 -1.74 8.30
CA LEU A 677 -15.86 -0.85 8.24
C LEU A 677 -14.84 -1.34 7.20
N LEU A 678 -14.29 -0.42 6.41
CA LEU A 678 -13.30 -0.72 5.38
C LEU A 678 -11.96 -0.02 5.68
N LEU A 679 -10.93 -0.82 5.91
CA LEU A 679 -9.56 -0.33 6.13
C LEU A 679 -8.81 -0.25 4.80
N HIS A 680 -8.15 0.87 4.56
CA HIS A 680 -7.27 1.13 3.42
C HIS A 680 -6.17 2.13 3.80
N ASP A 681 -5.12 2.24 2.98
CA ASP A 681 -4.02 3.19 3.13
C ASP A 681 -3.42 3.23 4.56
N ALA A 682 -3.47 4.39 5.21
CA ALA A 682 -2.92 4.63 6.55
C ALA A 682 -3.68 3.90 7.67
N THR A 683 -4.86 3.34 7.38
CA THR A 683 -5.67 2.61 8.38
C THR A 683 -5.39 1.10 8.38
N LEU A 684 -4.62 0.60 7.39
CA LEU A 684 -4.14 -0.78 7.34
C LEU A 684 -3.05 -1.02 8.39
N PRO A 685 -2.92 -2.25 8.93
CA PRO A 685 -1.80 -2.60 9.80
C PRO A 685 -0.45 -2.29 9.13
N GLY A 686 0.52 -1.80 9.92
CA GLY A 686 1.91 -1.65 9.49
C GLY A 686 2.57 -3.00 9.14
N PRO A 687 3.72 -3.02 8.44
CA PRO A 687 4.42 -4.27 8.17
C PRO A 687 4.81 -4.98 9.48
N GLY A 688 4.47 -6.26 9.61
CA GLY A 688 4.65 -7.03 10.84
C GLY A 688 3.63 -6.72 11.95
N ALA A 689 2.68 -5.81 11.73
CA ALA A 689 1.68 -5.44 12.73
C ALA A 689 0.43 -6.34 12.64
N THR A 690 -0.19 -6.56 13.79
CA THR A 690 -1.46 -7.27 13.93
C THR A 690 -2.57 -6.31 14.33
N ARG A 691 -3.74 -6.46 13.72
CA ARG A 691 -4.99 -5.83 14.17
C ARG A 691 -5.92 -6.90 14.73
N HIS A 692 -6.50 -6.63 15.90
CA HIS A 692 -7.49 -7.48 16.55
C HIS A 692 -8.90 -6.90 16.35
N ASP A 693 -9.80 -7.74 15.83
CA ASP A 693 -11.22 -7.57 15.50
C ASP A 693 -12.20 -8.29 16.45
N ALA A 694 -13.01 -7.66 17.31
CA ALA A 694 -14.09 -8.41 17.99
C ALA A 694 -15.35 -8.47 17.10
N PHE A 695 -16.04 -9.61 17.03
CA PHE A 695 -17.27 -9.74 16.22
C PHE A 695 -18.46 -9.08 16.91
N ARG A 696 -19.04 -8.02 16.31
CA ARG A 696 -20.02 -7.11 16.93
C ARG A 696 -21.40 -7.05 16.29
N SER A 697 -21.53 -7.41 15.02
CA SER A 697 -22.77 -7.23 14.28
C SER A 697 -23.08 -8.42 13.38
N MET A 698 -22.17 -8.72 12.46
CA MET A 698 -22.20 -9.89 11.57
C MET A 698 -20.93 -10.72 11.76
N GLN A 699 -20.94 -11.97 11.32
CA GLN A 699 -19.90 -12.96 11.64
C GLN A 699 -18.92 -13.25 10.51
N PHE A 700 -18.59 -12.24 9.69
CA PHE A 700 -17.63 -12.37 8.60
C PHE A 700 -16.71 -11.15 8.45
N ASN A 701 -15.53 -11.40 7.90
CA ASN A 701 -14.55 -10.40 7.48
C ASN A 701 -13.97 -10.79 6.11
N ALA A 702 -13.35 -9.86 5.40
CA ALA A 702 -12.71 -10.15 4.12
C ALA A 702 -11.45 -9.33 3.88
N LEU A 703 -10.49 -9.93 3.16
CA LEU A 703 -9.39 -9.24 2.51
C LEU A 703 -9.76 -9.00 1.04
N LEU A 704 -9.90 -7.73 0.67
CA LEU A 704 -10.24 -7.31 -0.69
C LEU A 704 -8.96 -6.93 -1.43
N ASN A 705 -8.56 -7.73 -2.42
CA ASN A 705 -7.38 -7.48 -3.23
C ASN A 705 -7.75 -6.75 -4.52
N THR A 706 -6.99 -5.73 -4.87
CA THR A 706 -7.14 -4.97 -6.14
C THR A 706 -6.74 -5.81 -7.35
N ALA A 707 -5.76 -6.70 -7.17
CA ALA A 707 -5.26 -7.65 -8.15
C ALA A 707 -4.97 -9.02 -7.48
N GLY A 708 -5.56 -10.08 -8.03
CA GLY A 708 -5.62 -11.41 -7.42
C GLY A 708 -6.93 -11.67 -6.68
N PRO A 709 -7.14 -12.86 -6.10
CA PRO A 709 -8.39 -13.21 -5.45
C PRO A 709 -8.54 -12.48 -4.11
N CYS A 710 -9.75 -11.98 -3.84
CA CYS A 710 -10.18 -11.58 -2.51
C CYS A 710 -10.40 -12.84 -1.65
N VAL A 711 -10.19 -12.73 -0.34
CA VAL A 711 -10.39 -13.83 0.61
C VAL A 711 -11.44 -13.42 1.62
N TYR A 712 -12.51 -14.20 1.68
CA TYR A 712 -13.62 -14.04 2.60
C TYR A 712 -13.53 -15.11 3.70
N VAL A 713 -13.78 -14.74 4.95
CA VAL A 713 -13.85 -15.69 6.06
C VAL A 713 -15.05 -15.37 6.96
N ASP A 714 -15.81 -16.40 7.31
CA ASP A 714 -16.92 -16.29 8.25
C ASP A 714 -17.02 -17.45 9.25
N HIS A 715 -17.85 -17.24 10.26
CA HIS A 715 -18.13 -18.19 11.33
C HIS A 715 -19.62 -18.49 11.35
N ARG A 716 -20.00 -19.73 11.01
CA ARG A 716 -21.38 -20.16 10.82
C ARG A 716 -22.01 -20.59 12.16
N ASP A 717 -22.16 -19.64 13.06
CA ASP A 717 -22.61 -19.87 14.44
C ASP A 717 -24.00 -19.28 14.71
N PRO A 718 -25.04 -20.14 14.82
CA PRO A 718 -26.38 -19.70 15.17
C PRO A 718 -26.54 -19.34 16.66
N ASP A 719 -25.62 -19.77 17.54
CA ASP A 719 -25.75 -19.61 18.99
C ASP A 719 -24.95 -18.41 19.52
N TRP A 720 -24.19 -17.74 18.65
CA TRP A 720 -23.46 -16.50 18.93
C TRP A 720 -22.51 -16.58 20.14
N TYR A 721 -21.61 -17.56 20.09
CA TYR A 721 -20.48 -17.65 21.02
C TYR A 721 -19.52 -16.47 20.86
N SER A 722 -18.95 -16.02 21.99
CA SER A 722 -17.95 -14.95 22.01
C SER A 722 -16.76 -15.30 21.12
N LYS A 723 -16.44 -14.42 20.17
CA LYS A 723 -15.38 -14.61 19.19
C LYS A 723 -14.79 -13.31 18.68
N ALA A 724 -13.58 -13.41 18.16
CA ALA A 724 -12.81 -12.32 17.58
C ALA A 724 -12.04 -12.81 16.33
N SER A 725 -11.27 -11.92 15.72
CA SER A 725 -10.36 -12.21 14.62
C SER A 725 -9.08 -11.38 14.70
N GLU A 726 -8.05 -11.82 13.99
CA GLU A 726 -6.81 -11.08 13.79
C GLU A 726 -6.47 -10.97 12.30
N PHE A 727 -5.96 -9.81 11.90
CA PHE A 727 -5.25 -9.64 10.63
C PHE A 727 -3.81 -9.24 10.90
N THR A 728 -2.85 -10.07 10.50
CA THR A 728 -1.41 -9.77 10.57
C THR A 728 -0.87 -9.51 9.18
N VAL A 729 -0.32 -8.32 8.93
CA VAL A 729 0.41 -8.03 7.67
C VAL A 729 1.85 -8.50 7.84
N ALA A 730 2.35 -9.32 6.92
CA ALA A 730 3.72 -9.80 6.95
C ALA A 730 4.74 -8.64 6.88
N ALA A 731 5.94 -8.84 7.43
CA ALA A 731 6.98 -7.80 7.45
C ALA A 731 7.43 -7.36 6.04
N ASP A 732 7.33 -8.27 5.07
CA ASP A 732 7.59 -8.01 3.66
C ASP A 732 6.43 -7.29 2.94
N SER A 733 5.29 -7.10 3.62
CA SER A 733 4.05 -6.51 3.10
C SER A 733 3.42 -7.23 1.90
N TRP A 734 3.72 -8.51 1.73
CA TRP A 734 3.29 -9.29 0.56
C TRP A 734 2.24 -10.37 0.86
N SER A 735 2.00 -10.63 2.15
CA SER A 735 0.95 -11.52 2.61
C SER A 735 0.30 -10.98 3.88
N ALA A 736 -0.94 -11.35 4.10
CA ALA A 736 -1.65 -11.11 5.34
C ALA A 736 -2.23 -12.42 5.85
N THR A 737 -2.19 -12.63 7.16
CA THR A 737 -2.77 -13.80 7.81
C THR A 737 -4.02 -13.40 8.57
N TYR A 738 -5.15 -14.02 8.23
CA TYR A 738 -6.38 -14.00 9.02
C TYR A 738 -6.33 -15.09 10.08
N ARG A 739 -6.76 -14.79 11.31
CA ARG A 739 -7.02 -15.81 12.35
C ARG A 739 -8.40 -15.58 12.95
N GLY A 740 -9.27 -16.59 12.90
CA GLY A 740 -10.49 -16.61 13.71
C GLY A 740 -10.15 -16.98 15.15
N ILE A 741 -10.80 -16.37 16.14
CA ILE A 741 -10.56 -16.60 17.57
C ILE A 741 -11.88 -16.97 18.25
N PHE A 742 -11.95 -18.16 18.80
CA PHE A 742 -13.05 -18.61 19.65
C PHE A 742 -12.65 -18.50 21.13
N MET A 743 -13.50 -17.86 21.94
CA MET A 743 -13.30 -17.75 23.39
C MET A 743 -13.97 -18.94 24.10
N VAL A 744 -13.19 -19.95 24.46
CA VAL A 744 -13.66 -21.31 24.84
C VAL A 744 -14.55 -21.31 26.08
N GLY A 745 -14.32 -20.38 27.01
CA GLY A 745 -14.99 -20.33 28.29
C GLY A 745 -14.50 -21.44 29.23
N ALA A 746 -13.85 -21.07 30.34
CA ALA A 746 -13.35 -22.02 31.33
C ALA A 746 -14.50 -22.59 32.17
N GLY A 747 -14.57 -23.92 32.25
CA GLY A 747 -15.44 -24.63 33.19
C GLY A 747 -14.89 -24.60 34.62
N ALA A 748 -15.59 -25.26 35.56
CA ALA A 748 -15.14 -25.36 36.96
C ALA A 748 -13.91 -26.28 37.15
N ALA A 749 -13.52 -27.05 36.13
CA ALA A 749 -12.36 -27.94 36.13
C ALA A 749 -11.65 -27.93 34.76
N PRO A 750 -10.33 -28.22 34.72
CA PRO A 750 -9.58 -28.45 33.47
C PRO A 750 -10.26 -29.51 32.60
N THR A 751 -10.40 -29.24 31.31
CA THR A 751 -10.96 -30.20 30.35
C THR A 751 -9.85 -30.89 29.60
N ALA A 752 -9.99 -32.21 29.40
CA ALA A 752 -9.03 -32.98 28.60
C ALA A 752 -9.03 -32.60 27.10
N GLY A 753 -9.97 -31.75 26.67
CA GLY A 753 -10.11 -31.31 25.28
C GLY A 753 -11.07 -30.11 25.14
N CYS A 754 -11.14 -29.56 23.93
CA CYS A 754 -12.10 -28.52 23.56
C CYS A 754 -12.37 -28.56 22.04
N ALA A 755 -13.50 -27.99 21.60
CA ALA A 755 -13.85 -27.90 20.19
C ALA A 755 -14.44 -26.52 19.88
N VAL A 756 -14.24 -26.03 18.65
CA VAL A 756 -14.96 -24.85 18.17
C VAL A 756 -16.40 -25.28 17.85
N PRO A 757 -17.43 -24.70 18.49
CA PRO A 757 -18.79 -25.22 18.44
C PRO A 757 -19.49 -25.03 17.08
N TYR A 758 -18.90 -24.20 16.21
CA TYR A 758 -19.41 -23.86 14.89
C TYR A 758 -18.34 -24.09 13.81
N PRO A 759 -18.74 -24.41 12.57
CA PRO A 759 -17.79 -24.41 11.47
C PRO A 759 -17.44 -22.97 11.06
N SER A 760 -16.23 -22.81 10.53
CA SER A 760 -15.81 -21.58 9.85
C SER A 760 -15.76 -21.83 8.36
N SER A 761 -16.10 -20.84 7.53
CA SER A 761 -16.00 -20.99 6.08
C SER A 761 -15.11 -19.94 5.44
N VAL A 762 -14.42 -20.36 4.38
CA VAL A 762 -13.50 -19.53 3.60
C VAL A 762 -13.93 -19.57 2.15
N ALA A 763 -13.94 -18.41 1.50
CA ALA A 763 -14.26 -18.29 0.08
C ALA A 763 -13.23 -17.40 -0.61
N TYR A 764 -12.89 -17.73 -1.86
CA TYR A 764 -12.12 -16.86 -2.72
C TYR A 764 -13.05 -16.30 -3.78
N PHE A 765 -12.96 -15.00 -4.01
CA PHE A 765 -13.87 -14.32 -4.94
C PHE A 765 -13.18 -13.15 -5.63
N ALA A 766 -13.80 -12.65 -6.69
CA ALA A 766 -13.45 -11.38 -7.31
C ALA A 766 -14.63 -10.43 -7.10
N GLY A 767 -14.36 -9.21 -6.66
CA GLY A 767 -15.42 -8.28 -6.32
C GLY A 767 -15.03 -7.30 -5.22
N ASP A 768 -16.03 -6.64 -4.66
CA ASP A 768 -15.88 -5.65 -3.60
C ASP A 768 -16.57 -6.06 -2.28
N TRP A 769 -16.83 -5.08 -1.43
CA TRP A 769 -17.49 -5.30 -0.14
C TRP A 769 -18.93 -5.83 -0.29
N TYR A 770 -19.64 -5.45 -1.35
CA TYR A 770 -21.01 -5.89 -1.59
C TYR A 770 -21.03 -7.37 -1.97
N ASP A 771 -20.09 -7.81 -2.81
CA ASP A 771 -19.93 -9.21 -3.18
C ASP A 771 -19.63 -10.09 -1.95
N ALA A 772 -18.76 -9.62 -1.04
CA ALA A 772 -18.52 -10.28 0.23
C ALA A 772 -19.80 -10.44 1.06
N ALA A 773 -20.65 -9.41 1.11
CA ALA A 773 -21.95 -9.46 1.79
C ALA A 773 -22.88 -10.52 1.17
N GLN A 774 -22.87 -10.66 -0.17
CA GLN A 774 -23.71 -11.63 -0.88
C GLN A 774 -23.26 -13.08 -0.64
N ILE A 775 -22.00 -13.33 -0.28
CA ILE A 775 -21.53 -14.66 0.17
C ILE A 775 -22.13 -15.02 1.54
N TYR A 776 -22.24 -14.04 2.44
CA TYR A 776 -22.78 -14.25 3.78
C TYR A 776 -24.30 -14.42 3.80
N LYS A 777 -25.00 -13.58 3.02
CA LYS A 777 -26.46 -13.38 3.05
C LYS A 777 -27.30 -14.65 3.00
N PRO A 778 -27.06 -15.65 2.12
CA PRO A 778 -27.92 -16.84 2.05
C PRO A 778 -28.02 -17.63 3.36
N TRP A 779 -26.91 -17.76 4.08
CA TRP A 779 -26.90 -18.43 5.38
C TRP A 779 -27.49 -17.55 6.48
N ALA A 780 -27.09 -16.27 6.51
CA ALA A 780 -27.53 -15.30 7.52
C ALA A 780 -29.06 -15.15 7.52
N CYS A 781 -29.67 -15.04 6.34
CA CYS A 781 -31.13 -14.99 6.17
C CYS A 781 -31.83 -16.34 6.39
N ALA A 782 -31.11 -17.46 6.51
CA ALA A 782 -31.72 -18.75 6.86
C ALA A 782 -31.85 -18.95 8.39
N GLN A 783 -31.19 -18.10 9.20
CA GLN A 783 -31.19 -18.23 10.65
C GLN A 783 -32.46 -17.67 11.29
N SER A 784 -32.76 -18.12 12.51
CA SER A 784 -33.98 -17.79 13.25
C SER A 784 -34.17 -16.29 13.45
N TRP A 785 -33.10 -15.54 13.66
CA TRP A 785 -33.15 -14.09 13.85
C TRP A 785 -33.72 -13.30 12.66
N TRP A 786 -33.62 -13.86 11.45
CA TRP A 786 -34.22 -13.26 10.25
C TRP A 786 -35.48 -14.01 9.80
N ALA A 787 -35.40 -15.33 9.70
CA ALA A 787 -36.47 -16.16 9.15
C ALA A 787 -37.78 -16.07 9.95
N SER A 788 -37.69 -15.85 11.26
CA SER A 788 -38.86 -15.74 12.15
C SER A 788 -39.50 -14.35 12.18
N ARG A 789 -38.96 -13.35 11.46
CA ARG A 789 -39.46 -11.98 11.54
C ARG A 789 -40.86 -11.82 10.92
N PRO A 790 -41.77 -11.09 11.59
CA PRO A 790 -43.04 -10.68 11.01
C PRO A 790 -42.84 -9.87 9.73
N THR A 791 -43.84 -9.94 8.84
CA THR A 791 -43.85 -9.17 7.58
C THR A 791 -44.20 -7.70 7.78
N ALA A 792 -44.92 -7.36 8.85
CA ALA A 792 -45.28 -5.98 9.18
C ALA A 792 -44.42 -5.48 10.34
N ASN A 793 -43.77 -4.32 10.16
CA ASN A 793 -43.00 -3.64 11.19
C ASN A 793 -43.72 -2.35 11.61
N PRO A 794 -43.95 -2.09 12.91
CA PRO A 794 -44.71 -0.92 13.40
C PRO A 794 -44.04 0.42 13.08
N MET A 795 -42.75 0.42 12.78
CA MET A 795 -41.98 1.64 12.46
C MET A 795 -41.96 1.97 10.96
N ARG A 796 -42.55 1.14 10.09
CA ARG A 796 -42.45 1.27 8.62
C ARG A 796 -42.80 2.66 8.09
N ASP A 797 -43.85 3.28 8.63
CA ASP A 797 -44.36 4.56 8.11
C ASP A 797 -43.68 5.79 8.73
N ILE A 798 -42.70 5.62 9.62
CA ILE A 798 -41.91 6.72 10.16
C ILE A 798 -41.02 7.31 9.05
N ALA A 799 -41.22 8.59 8.76
CA ALA A 799 -40.47 9.31 7.73
C ALA A 799 -39.15 9.90 8.26
N MET A 800 -39.12 10.26 9.54
CA MET A 800 -38.00 10.93 10.18
C MET A 800 -38.04 10.72 11.69
N TRP A 801 -36.91 10.40 12.29
CA TRP A 801 -36.71 10.38 13.73
C TRP A 801 -36.19 11.73 14.23
N VAL A 802 -36.67 12.15 15.40
CA VAL A 802 -36.19 13.33 16.10
C VAL A 802 -35.54 12.86 17.39
N TRP A 803 -34.22 12.89 17.42
CA TRP A 803 -33.44 12.58 18.61
C TRP A 803 -33.22 13.86 19.43
N ASN A 804 -34.22 14.18 20.25
CA ASN A 804 -34.22 15.39 21.07
C ASN A 804 -34.03 15.10 22.57
N ARG A 805 -33.46 16.08 23.25
CA ARG A 805 -33.03 16.01 24.64
C ARG A 805 -33.53 17.23 25.39
N GLY A 806 -34.06 17.02 26.59
CA GLY A 806 -34.46 18.11 27.48
C GLY A 806 -35.92 18.05 27.92
N LEU A 807 -36.44 19.21 28.30
CA LEU A 807 -37.76 19.38 28.90
C LEU A 807 -38.87 19.34 27.84
N ILE A 808 -40.12 19.14 28.30
CA ILE A 808 -41.32 19.11 27.47
C ILE A 808 -41.42 20.35 26.57
N GLU A 809 -41.13 21.54 27.11
CA GLU A 809 -41.24 22.81 26.38
C GLU A 809 -40.25 22.95 25.21
N ASP A 810 -39.09 22.30 25.30
CA ASP A 810 -38.06 22.32 24.26
C ASP A 810 -38.26 21.21 23.21
N VAL A 811 -38.74 20.05 23.68
CA VAL A 811 -38.80 18.82 22.87
C VAL A 811 -40.12 18.72 22.12
N VAL A 812 -41.26 18.77 22.82
CA VAL A 812 -42.56 18.42 22.23
C VAL A 812 -42.99 19.39 21.14
N PRO A 813 -42.99 20.73 21.35
CA PRO A 813 -43.41 21.68 20.31
C PRO A 813 -42.57 21.61 19.04
N THR A 814 -41.27 21.34 19.17
CA THR A 814 -40.35 21.29 18.04
C THR A 814 -40.64 20.08 17.14
N VAL A 815 -40.97 18.92 17.73
CA VAL A 815 -41.35 17.71 17.00
C VAL A 815 -42.70 17.87 16.32
N GLU A 816 -43.69 18.42 17.03
CA GLU A 816 -45.03 18.68 16.48
C GLU A 816 -44.97 19.61 15.27
N LYS A 817 -44.19 20.70 15.37
CA LYS A 817 -43.98 21.62 14.26
C LYS A 817 -43.31 20.92 13.07
N LEU A 818 -42.30 20.07 13.32
CA LEU A 818 -41.65 19.32 12.24
C LEU A 818 -42.64 18.41 11.52
N GLN A 819 -43.49 17.68 12.25
CA GLN A 819 -44.52 16.83 11.63
C GLN A 819 -45.49 17.67 10.78
N GLN A 820 -45.97 18.78 11.35
CA GLN A 820 -46.91 19.67 10.69
C GLN A 820 -46.33 20.22 9.38
N ASP A 821 -45.09 20.72 9.42
CA ASP A 821 -44.43 21.33 8.27
C ASP A 821 -44.04 20.27 7.22
N ALA A 822 -43.59 19.08 7.66
CA ALA A 822 -43.20 18.00 6.75
C ALA A 822 -44.41 17.35 6.05
N GLY A 823 -45.55 17.25 6.74
CA GLY A 823 -46.76 16.62 6.23
C GLY A 823 -46.67 15.09 6.13
N VAL A 824 -45.68 14.49 6.80
CA VAL A 824 -45.43 13.04 6.86
C VAL A 824 -45.16 12.62 8.31
N PRO A 825 -45.39 11.34 8.69
CA PRO A 825 -45.24 10.90 10.08
C PRO A 825 -43.81 11.05 10.60
N VAL A 826 -43.65 11.60 11.81
CA VAL A 826 -42.36 11.69 12.50
C VAL A 826 -42.38 10.91 13.81
N ALA A 827 -41.20 10.57 14.31
CA ALA A 827 -41.03 9.89 15.57
C ALA A 827 -40.12 10.68 16.52
N LEU A 828 -40.39 10.61 17.81
CA LEU A 828 -39.57 11.18 18.88
C LEU A 828 -38.83 10.07 19.62
N ASP A 829 -37.50 10.17 19.64
CA ASP A 829 -36.64 9.44 20.55
C ASP A 829 -36.16 10.39 21.65
N TRP A 830 -36.82 10.36 22.81
CA TRP A 830 -36.70 11.39 23.84
C TRP A 830 -35.70 11.01 24.93
N TYR A 831 -34.62 11.78 24.99
CA TYR A 831 -33.57 11.65 26.00
C TYR A 831 -33.71 12.72 27.10
N TRP A 832 -33.14 12.45 28.28
CA TRP A 832 -33.20 13.33 29.47
C TRP A 832 -34.62 13.58 30.01
N TRP A 833 -35.54 12.68 29.67
CA TRP A 833 -36.89 12.64 30.22
C TRP A 833 -36.89 12.32 31.73
N HIS A 834 -35.87 11.62 32.23
CA HIS A 834 -35.73 11.19 33.61
C HIS A 834 -35.11 12.25 34.53
N ASN A 835 -35.35 12.13 35.84
CA ASN A 835 -34.86 13.11 36.80
C ASN A 835 -33.33 13.08 36.98
N ASN A 836 -32.63 11.97 36.79
CA ASN A 836 -31.19 11.94 37.07
C ASN A 836 -30.37 12.75 36.03
N ALA A 837 -29.10 13.02 36.36
CA ALA A 837 -28.16 13.51 35.36
C ALA A 837 -27.95 12.40 34.30
N TYR A 838 -27.67 12.78 33.05
CA TYR A 838 -27.41 11.78 32.03
C TYR A 838 -26.14 10.97 32.31
N ASP A 839 -26.21 9.65 32.09
CA ASP A 839 -25.19 8.65 32.43
C ASP A 839 -24.86 8.54 33.92
N THR A 840 -25.89 8.60 34.78
CA THR A 840 -25.81 8.29 36.23
C THR A 840 -27.04 7.51 36.70
N ASP A 841 -26.90 6.86 37.86
CA ASP A 841 -27.98 6.24 38.65
C ASP A 841 -28.77 5.15 37.91
N TYR A 842 -28.22 4.58 36.83
CA TYR A 842 -28.84 3.46 36.12
C TYR A 842 -28.94 2.24 37.04
N PRO A 843 -30.01 1.41 36.93
CA PRO A 843 -31.15 1.52 36.02
C PRO A 843 -32.34 2.36 36.56
N ASN A 844 -32.14 3.24 37.55
CA ASN A 844 -33.24 3.97 38.21
C ASN A 844 -33.67 5.22 37.44
N PHE A 845 -34.31 5.05 36.29
CA PHE A 845 -34.78 6.18 35.48
C PHE A 845 -36.05 6.87 36.03
N TRP A 846 -36.87 6.18 36.83
CA TRP A 846 -38.13 6.74 37.33
C TRP A 846 -37.92 7.55 38.61
N PRO A 847 -38.55 8.74 38.79
CA PRO A 847 -39.60 9.37 37.96
C PRO A 847 -39.07 10.33 36.86
N PRO A 848 -39.95 10.78 35.92
CA PRO A 848 -39.63 11.81 34.94
C PRO A 848 -39.20 13.14 35.58
N ARG A 849 -38.33 13.89 34.90
CA ARG A 849 -37.71 15.15 35.35
C ARG A 849 -38.72 16.24 35.74
N GLU A 850 -39.81 16.34 34.98
CA GLU A 850 -40.90 17.31 35.20
C GLU A 850 -42.10 16.70 35.96
N GLY A 851 -41.95 15.47 36.46
CA GLY A 851 -42.98 14.72 37.15
C GLY A 851 -43.87 13.87 36.24
N VAL A 852 -44.53 12.89 36.85
CA VAL A 852 -45.31 11.84 36.15
C VAL A 852 -46.50 12.40 35.38
N GLY A 853 -47.24 13.33 35.98
CA GLY A 853 -48.44 13.92 35.37
C GLY A 853 -48.15 14.67 34.06
N PRO A 854 -47.24 15.66 34.06
CA PRO A 854 -46.81 16.38 32.86
C PRO A 854 -46.24 15.44 31.78
N PHE A 855 -45.41 14.48 32.17
CA PHE A 855 -44.87 13.49 31.23
C PHE A 855 -45.97 12.67 30.53
N ARG A 856 -46.92 12.11 31.28
CA ARG A 856 -48.06 11.36 30.71
C ARG A 856 -48.94 12.25 29.82
N ALA A 857 -49.13 13.52 30.17
CA ALA A 857 -49.87 14.47 29.35
C ALA A 857 -49.14 14.78 28.02
N ALA A 858 -47.81 14.94 28.06
CA ALA A 858 -46.99 15.14 26.87
C ALA A 858 -46.99 13.91 25.95
N VAL A 859 -46.81 12.71 26.50
CA VAL A 859 -46.88 11.45 25.75
C VAL A 859 -48.26 11.27 25.11
N LYS A 860 -49.34 11.51 25.87
CA LYS A 860 -50.70 11.49 25.32
C LYS A 860 -50.87 12.49 24.18
N ARG A 861 -50.37 13.72 24.34
CA ARG A 861 -50.44 14.78 23.33
C ARG A 861 -49.73 14.40 22.02
N LEU A 862 -48.55 13.78 22.11
CA LEU A 862 -47.82 13.26 20.94
C LEU A 862 -48.59 12.13 20.25
N ARG A 863 -49.07 11.15 21.03
CA ARG A 863 -49.84 10.01 20.53
C ARG A 863 -51.13 10.43 19.84
N ASP A 864 -51.87 11.37 20.41
CA ASP A 864 -53.12 11.88 19.83
C ASP A 864 -52.89 12.57 18.47
N GLN A 865 -51.66 12.99 18.17
CA GLN A 865 -51.23 13.54 16.88
C GLN A 865 -50.58 12.50 15.95
N GLY A 866 -50.55 11.22 16.35
CA GLY A 866 -49.92 10.15 15.58
C GLY A 866 -48.39 10.19 15.57
N ILE A 867 -47.75 10.96 16.47
CA ILE A 867 -46.29 10.98 16.60
C ILE A 867 -45.87 9.76 17.42
N TYR A 868 -45.08 8.88 16.80
CA TYR A 868 -44.48 7.75 17.52
C TYR A 868 -43.50 8.27 18.56
N SER A 869 -43.56 7.78 19.80
CA SER A 869 -42.69 8.23 20.87
C SER A 869 -42.10 7.06 21.65
N GLN A 870 -40.78 7.13 21.88
CA GLN A 870 -40.04 6.29 22.79
C GLN A 870 -39.08 7.15 23.61
N VAL A 871 -38.54 6.57 24.69
CA VAL A 871 -37.60 7.27 25.57
C VAL A 871 -36.31 6.48 25.74
N TYR A 872 -35.22 7.16 26.07
CA TYR A 872 -33.94 6.53 26.39
C TYR A 872 -33.97 5.75 27.71
N VAL A 873 -33.57 4.50 27.68
CA VAL A 873 -33.22 3.66 28.84
C VAL A 873 -31.97 2.87 28.49
N ASN A 874 -31.01 2.77 29.41
CA ASN A 874 -29.87 1.89 29.23
C ASN A 874 -30.23 0.44 29.62
N GLY A 875 -29.99 -0.51 28.72
CA GLY A 875 -30.40 -1.90 28.88
C GLY A 875 -29.33 -2.83 29.43
N VAL A 876 -28.13 -2.34 29.74
CA VAL A 876 -26.96 -3.18 30.09
C VAL A 876 -26.28 -2.76 31.39
N CYS A 877 -26.35 -1.48 31.76
CA CYS A 877 -25.53 -0.93 32.83
C CYS A 877 -26.29 -0.68 34.14
N TRP A 878 -25.58 -0.87 35.25
CA TRP A 878 -25.95 -0.40 36.58
C TRP A 878 -24.87 0.55 37.10
N ASP A 879 -25.24 1.70 37.65
CA ASP A 879 -24.29 2.64 38.23
C ASP A 879 -23.59 2.02 39.45
N LEU A 880 -22.29 1.78 39.33
CA LEU A 880 -21.43 1.23 40.39
C LEU A 880 -21.29 2.19 41.57
N ASP A 881 -21.41 3.48 41.30
CA ASP A 881 -21.28 4.55 42.29
C ASP A 881 -22.64 4.95 42.88
N GLY A 882 -23.73 4.32 42.39
CA GLY A 882 -25.09 4.49 42.89
C GLY A 882 -25.34 3.80 44.24
N VAL A 883 -26.23 4.38 45.05
CA VAL A 883 -26.54 3.89 46.41
C VAL A 883 -27.23 2.52 46.44
N ASP A 884 -27.85 2.12 45.33
CA ASP A 884 -28.64 0.91 45.20
C ASP A 884 -27.89 -0.24 44.49
N PHE A 885 -26.61 -0.03 44.14
CA PHE A 885 -25.79 -1.06 43.50
C PHE A 885 -25.68 -2.35 44.35
N GLU A 886 -25.73 -2.22 45.67
CA GLU A 886 -25.71 -3.36 46.61
C GLU A 886 -27.04 -4.15 46.60
N GLU A 887 -28.12 -3.64 46.00
CA GLU A 887 -29.44 -4.30 45.92
C GLU A 887 -29.56 -5.31 44.76
N GLY A 888 -28.42 -5.78 44.22
CA GLY A 888 -28.34 -6.80 43.17
C GLY A 888 -27.35 -6.48 42.06
N GLY A 889 -26.87 -5.23 41.94
CA GLY A 889 -25.82 -4.83 41.01
C GLY A 889 -24.51 -5.57 41.28
N ARG A 890 -24.08 -5.64 42.54
CA ARG A 890 -22.86 -6.35 42.96
C ARG A 890 -22.84 -7.83 42.57
N ASP A 891 -23.97 -8.51 42.71
CA ASP A 891 -24.07 -9.94 42.41
C ASP A 891 -24.22 -10.20 40.91
N GLY A 892 -24.77 -9.25 40.15
CA GLY A 892 -25.01 -9.39 38.72
C GLY A 892 -23.93 -8.80 37.82
N VAL A 893 -22.89 -8.14 38.37
CA VAL A 893 -21.89 -7.44 37.57
C VAL A 893 -20.93 -8.39 36.86
N VAL A 894 -20.56 -8.05 35.62
CA VAL A 894 -19.45 -8.71 34.91
C VAL A 894 -18.13 -8.36 35.59
N VAL A 895 -17.33 -9.37 35.91
CA VAL A 895 -16.01 -9.19 36.54
C VAL A 895 -14.91 -9.50 35.54
N ARG A 896 -13.90 -8.63 35.46
CA ARG A 896 -12.69 -8.80 34.64
C ARG A 896 -11.78 -9.88 35.22
N ARG A 897 -10.78 -10.31 34.44
CA ARG A 897 -9.82 -11.34 34.87
C ARG A 897 -9.06 -10.98 36.15
N ASP A 898 -8.80 -9.69 36.36
CA ASP A 898 -8.10 -9.17 37.55
C ASP A 898 -9.00 -9.07 38.79
N GLY A 899 -10.25 -9.51 38.71
CA GLY A 899 -11.23 -9.47 39.80
C GLY A 899 -11.96 -8.13 39.94
N THR A 900 -11.68 -7.14 39.10
CA THR A 900 -12.36 -5.83 39.15
C THR A 900 -13.70 -5.86 38.39
N PRO A 901 -14.72 -5.10 38.84
CA PRO A 901 -15.95 -4.90 38.07
C PRO A 901 -15.65 -4.31 36.69
N ASN A 902 -16.28 -4.85 35.64
CA ASN A 902 -16.20 -4.26 34.32
C ASN A 902 -17.11 -3.03 34.26
N ALA A 903 -16.54 -1.86 34.51
CA ALA A 903 -17.27 -0.58 34.50
C ALA A 903 -16.55 0.49 33.68
N THR A 904 -17.32 1.44 33.15
CA THR A 904 -16.83 2.57 32.34
C THR A 904 -17.49 3.87 32.76
N ALA A 905 -16.69 4.93 32.94
CA ALA A 905 -17.19 6.30 33.05
C ALA A 905 -17.30 6.92 31.64
N PHE A 906 -18.48 6.76 31.03
CA PHE A 906 -18.79 7.30 29.70
C PHE A 906 -18.81 8.83 29.73
N ASN A 907 -19.60 9.39 30.65
CA ASN A 907 -19.69 10.81 30.86
C ASN A 907 -18.43 11.36 31.55
N LYS A 908 -17.70 12.20 30.81
CA LYS A 908 -16.43 12.79 31.25
C LYS A 908 -16.58 13.97 32.22
N TYR A 909 -17.80 14.36 32.55
CA TYR A 909 -18.10 15.52 33.40
C TYR A 909 -18.52 15.14 34.83
N ASN A 910 -19.15 13.98 35.05
CA ASN A 910 -19.53 13.50 36.39
C ASN A 910 -18.73 12.27 36.85
N LEU A 911 -18.11 11.53 35.92
CA LEU A 911 -17.23 10.38 36.18
C LEU A 911 -17.87 9.18 36.90
N HIS A 912 -19.21 9.10 36.93
CA HIS A 912 -19.91 7.91 37.44
C HIS A 912 -19.54 6.68 36.62
N ARG A 913 -19.24 5.57 37.30
CA ARG A 913 -18.79 4.32 36.68
C ARG A 913 -19.99 3.43 36.43
N LEU A 914 -20.39 3.31 35.16
CA LEU A 914 -21.47 2.43 34.76
C LEU A 914 -20.92 1.00 34.56
N ALA A 915 -21.35 0.09 35.43
CA ALA A 915 -20.94 -1.31 35.43
C ALA A 915 -21.78 -2.14 34.46
N TYR A 916 -21.13 -2.97 33.65
CA TYR A 916 -21.79 -3.87 32.72
C TYR A 916 -22.38 -5.04 33.49
N MET A 917 -23.69 -5.22 33.36
CA MET A 917 -24.41 -6.32 33.98
C MET A 917 -24.26 -7.59 33.15
N CYS A 918 -24.26 -8.73 33.83
CA CYS A 918 -24.31 -10.03 33.20
C CYS A 918 -25.67 -10.22 32.53
N GLY A 919 -25.68 -10.83 31.34
CA GLY A 919 -26.92 -11.20 30.65
C GLY A 919 -27.80 -12.18 31.45
N GLU A 920 -27.28 -12.82 32.50
CA GLU A 920 -28.06 -13.71 33.38
C GLU A 920 -28.38 -13.06 34.75
N ALA A 921 -28.30 -11.73 34.89
CA ALA A 921 -28.51 -11.04 36.17
C ALA A 921 -30.01 -10.80 36.48
N PRO A 922 -30.66 -11.63 37.33
CA PRO A 922 -32.11 -11.59 37.51
C PRO A 922 -32.61 -10.27 38.13
N ALA A 923 -31.90 -9.74 39.13
CA ALA A 923 -32.29 -8.49 39.79
C ALA A 923 -32.27 -7.29 38.82
N PHE A 924 -31.32 -7.27 37.89
CA PHE A 924 -31.26 -6.25 36.85
C PHE A 924 -32.42 -6.41 35.86
N HIS A 925 -32.68 -7.65 35.41
CA HIS A 925 -33.81 -7.95 34.52
C HIS A 925 -35.16 -7.56 35.13
N ASP A 926 -35.36 -7.81 36.42
CA ASP A 926 -36.58 -7.44 37.14
C ASP A 926 -36.77 -5.91 37.17
N ARG A 927 -35.70 -5.15 37.40
CA ARG A 927 -35.76 -3.67 37.38
C ARG A 927 -36.09 -3.13 35.99
N ILE A 928 -35.45 -3.66 34.95
CA ILE A 928 -35.73 -3.25 33.56
C ILE A 928 -37.18 -3.58 33.19
N SER A 929 -37.67 -4.79 33.49
CA SER A 929 -39.07 -5.16 33.22
C SER A 929 -40.06 -4.25 33.95
N ALA A 930 -39.84 -4.00 35.26
CA ALA A 930 -40.71 -3.12 36.04
C ALA A 930 -40.75 -1.69 35.48
N LEU A 931 -39.58 -1.12 35.15
CA LEU A 931 -39.48 0.20 34.54
C LEU A 931 -40.23 0.28 33.20
N LEU A 932 -40.04 -0.72 32.33
CA LEU A 932 -40.70 -0.77 31.02
C LEU A 932 -42.22 -0.92 31.16
N GLY A 933 -42.70 -1.63 32.17
CA GLY A 933 -44.12 -1.68 32.52
C GLY A 933 -44.70 -0.30 32.83
N GLU A 934 -44.01 0.49 33.66
CA GLU A 934 -44.42 1.88 33.99
C GLU A 934 -44.36 2.83 32.79
N LEU A 935 -43.37 2.66 31.92
CA LEU A 935 -43.21 3.44 30.69
C LEU A 935 -44.30 3.13 29.67
N LYS A 936 -44.61 1.85 29.45
CA LYS A 936 -45.74 1.43 28.61
C LYS A 936 -47.07 1.94 29.17
N ALA A 937 -47.27 1.84 30.49
CA ALA A 937 -48.47 2.35 31.16
C ALA A 937 -48.62 3.88 31.05
N SER A 938 -47.51 4.60 30.83
CA SER A 938 -47.52 6.04 30.56
C SER A 938 -47.96 6.39 29.13
N GLY A 939 -48.10 5.40 28.25
CA GLY A 939 -48.73 5.51 26.94
C GLY A 939 -47.77 5.73 25.77
N LEU A 940 -46.47 5.46 25.96
CA LEU A 940 -45.45 5.47 24.91
C LEU A 940 -45.77 4.42 23.84
N ASN A 941 -45.29 4.64 22.63
CA ASN A 941 -45.53 3.73 21.51
C ASN A 941 -44.60 2.52 21.54
N GLY A 942 -43.36 2.69 22.01
CA GLY A 942 -42.35 1.65 22.16
C GLY A 942 -41.20 2.09 23.06
N GLN A 943 -40.14 1.29 23.13
CA GLN A 943 -39.02 1.53 24.03
C GLN A 943 -37.66 1.39 23.33
N TYR A 944 -36.77 2.36 23.57
CA TYR A 944 -35.35 2.24 23.24
C TYR A 944 -34.56 1.65 24.42
N LEU A 945 -33.82 0.59 24.17
CA LEU A 945 -32.92 -0.08 25.13
C LEU A 945 -31.48 0.04 24.64
N ASP A 946 -30.75 0.98 25.21
CA ASP A 946 -29.36 1.26 24.83
C ASP A 946 -28.44 0.08 25.14
N MET A 947 -27.38 -0.03 24.34
CA MET A 947 -26.27 -0.96 24.47
C MET A 947 -26.53 -2.47 24.30
N ILE A 948 -27.76 -3.00 24.30
CA ILE A 948 -27.96 -4.46 24.17
C ILE A 948 -27.40 -4.97 22.83
N GLY A 949 -27.69 -4.29 21.73
CA GLY A 949 -27.15 -4.62 20.41
C GLY A 949 -25.64 -4.41 20.28
N CYS A 950 -25.01 -3.60 21.14
CA CYS A 950 -23.56 -3.37 21.12
C CYS A 950 -22.78 -4.12 22.22
N ALA A 951 -23.48 -4.82 23.13
CA ALA A 951 -22.92 -5.57 24.25
C ALA A 951 -23.01 -7.08 24.03
N TYR A 952 -22.05 -7.63 23.29
CA TYR A 952 -22.02 -9.06 22.89
C TYR A 952 -20.69 -9.76 23.22
N HIS A 953 -19.56 -9.03 23.23
CA HIS A 953 -18.21 -9.57 23.48
C HIS A 953 -17.65 -9.08 24.81
N ILE A 954 -18.17 -9.62 25.91
CA ILE A 954 -17.75 -9.25 27.27
C ILE A 954 -17.36 -10.52 28.04
N PRO A 955 -16.06 -10.84 28.16
CA PRO A 955 -15.57 -11.88 29.06
C PRO A 955 -15.98 -11.61 30.51
N CYS A 956 -16.49 -12.63 31.23
CA CYS A 956 -16.82 -12.52 32.64
C CYS A 956 -16.19 -13.64 33.47
N TYR A 957 -15.49 -13.26 34.53
CA TYR A 957 -14.80 -14.15 35.46
C TYR A 957 -15.43 -14.14 36.86
N ASN A 958 -16.66 -13.63 37.00
CA ASN A 958 -17.33 -13.57 38.30
C ASN A 958 -17.61 -14.99 38.82
N PRO A 959 -17.02 -15.42 39.96
CA PRO A 959 -17.20 -16.78 40.48
C PRO A 959 -18.64 -17.08 40.92
N ALA A 960 -19.45 -16.06 41.21
CA ALA A 960 -20.84 -16.23 41.64
C ALA A 960 -21.78 -16.63 40.48
N HIS A 961 -21.40 -16.35 39.23
CA HIS A 961 -22.26 -16.67 38.07
C HIS A 961 -22.18 -18.15 37.70
N LYS A 962 -23.25 -18.69 37.09
CA LYS A 962 -23.33 -20.11 36.71
C LYS A 962 -22.72 -20.42 35.35
N HIS A 963 -22.68 -19.45 34.44
CA HIS A 963 -22.07 -19.60 33.12
C HIS A 963 -20.55 -19.80 33.18
N SER A 964 -19.98 -20.33 32.10
CA SER A 964 -18.52 -20.51 31.91
C SER A 964 -17.76 -19.20 32.07
N LYS A 965 -16.53 -19.26 32.60
CA LYS A 965 -15.72 -18.06 32.87
C LYS A 965 -14.95 -17.62 31.64
N GLY A 966 -14.85 -16.33 31.42
CA GLY A 966 -14.08 -15.70 30.34
C GLY A 966 -14.70 -15.73 28.94
N GLY A 967 -15.55 -16.71 28.61
CA GLY A 967 -16.10 -16.86 27.26
C GLY A 967 -17.47 -17.53 27.24
N GLY A 968 -17.84 -18.12 26.10
CA GLY A 968 -19.17 -18.70 25.86
C GLY A 968 -20.14 -17.71 25.20
N ASN A 969 -21.43 -18.05 25.23
CA ASN A 969 -22.53 -17.28 24.61
C ASN A 969 -23.51 -16.66 25.62
N TYR A 970 -23.17 -16.67 26.91
CA TYR A 970 -24.07 -16.27 28.00
C TYR A 970 -24.58 -14.82 27.89
N VAL A 971 -23.79 -13.91 27.31
CA VAL A 971 -24.21 -12.51 27.10
C VAL A 971 -25.42 -12.48 26.16
N VAL A 972 -25.27 -13.07 24.97
CA VAL A 972 -26.33 -13.10 23.96
C VAL A 972 -27.54 -13.89 24.44
N GLN A 973 -27.32 -15.11 24.95
CA GLN A 973 -28.43 -15.96 25.40
C GLN A 973 -29.16 -15.35 26.62
N GLY A 974 -28.44 -14.73 27.54
CA GLY A 974 -29.01 -14.06 28.70
C GLY A 974 -29.91 -12.86 28.34
N TYR A 975 -29.41 -11.95 27.49
CA TYR A 975 -30.21 -10.81 27.04
C TYR A 975 -31.35 -11.22 26.10
N ARG A 976 -31.19 -12.28 25.29
CA ARG A 976 -32.33 -12.88 24.57
C ARG A 976 -33.42 -13.33 25.56
N GLY A 977 -33.04 -13.98 26.65
CA GLY A 977 -33.97 -14.36 27.72
C GLY A 977 -34.71 -13.18 28.36
N LEU A 978 -34.04 -12.03 28.55
CA LEU A 978 -34.70 -10.79 28.97
C LEU A 978 -35.72 -10.31 27.93
N LEU A 979 -35.32 -10.22 26.65
CA LEU A 979 -36.19 -9.73 25.59
C LEU A 979 -37.42 -10.63 25.36
N GLU A 980 -37.24 -11.96 25.40
CA GLU A 980 -38.34 -12.92 25.33
C GLU A 980 -39.31 -12.77 26.52
N ARG A 981 -38.80 -12.49 27.72
CA ARG A 981 -39.63 -12.14 28.87
C ARG A 981 -40.40 -10.86 28.64
N LEU A 982 -39.75 -9.80 28.16
CA LEU A 982 -40.38 -8.51 27.89
C LEU A 982 -41.51 -8.64 26.85
N HIS A 983 -41.31 -9.42 25.78
CA HIS A 983 -42.36 -9.70 24.80
C HIS A 983 -43.58 -10.42 25.40
N ARG A 984 -43.37 -11.33 26.36
CA ARG A 984 -44.46 -12.02 27.06
C ARG A 984 -45.20 -11.10 28.04
N GLU A 985 -44.46 -10.28 28.78
CA GLU A 985 -45.01 -9.40 29.83
C GLU A 985 -45.65 -8.13 29.23
N LEU A 986 -45.11 -7.66 28.10
CA LEU A 986 -45.49 -6.40 27.46
C LEU A 986 -45.85 -6.62 25.97
N PRO A 987 -46.85 -7.45 25.63
CA PRO A 987 -47.19 -7.75 24.24
C PRO A 987 -47.56 -6.49 23.44
N ASP A 988 -47.25 -6.46 22.14
CA ASP A 988 -47.48 -5.33 21.24
C ASP A 988 -46.74 -4.03 21.64
N TYR A 989 -45.61 -4.15 22.35
CA TYR A 989 -44.75 -3.00 22.70
C TYR A 989 -43.41 -3.09 21.97
N PRO A 990 -43.24 -2.36 20.85
CA PRO A 990 -42.04 -2.43 20.03
C PRO A 990 -40.78 -2.06 20.79
N LEU A 991 -39.70 -2.78 20.52
CA LEU A 991 -38.40 -2.57 21.16
C LEU A 991 -37.37 -2.15 20.12
N THR A 992 -36.53 -1.19 20.47
CA THR A 992 -35.37 -0.77 19.66
C THR A 992 -34.09 -0.76 20.49
N THR A 993 -32.94 -0.83 19.84
CA THR A 993 -31.61 -0.91 20.50
C THR A 993 -30.53 -0.09 19.79
N GLU A 994 -29.41 0.12 20.48
CA GLU A 994 -28.15 0.60 19.90
C GLU A 994 -27.49 -0.42 18.97
N THR A 995 -27.00 0.04 17.81
CA THR A 995 -26.27 -0.69 16.76
C THR A 995 -27.00 -1.87 16.13
N ALA A 996 -26.60 -2.23 14.91
CA ALA A 996 -27.17 -3.39 14.24
C ALA A 996 -26.49 -4.69 14.71
N HIS A 997 -27.26 -5.65 15.21
CA HIS A 997 -26.76 -6.95 15.67
C HIS A 997 -27.70 -8.07 15.27
N GLU A 998 -27.22 -9.02 14.46
CA GLU A 998 -28.12 -10.02 13.86
C GLU A 998 -28.77 -10.93 14.91
N ALA A 999 -28.06 -11.30 15.99
CA ALA A 999 -28.57 -12.22 17.01
C ALA A 999 -29.81 -11.77 17.77
N TYR A 1000 -30.21 -10.50 17.70
CA TYR A 1000 -31.40 -9.97 18.37
C TYR A 1000 -32.46 -9.49 17.37
N MET A 1001 -32.23 -9.66 16.07
CA MET A 1001 -33.12 -9.14 15.04
C MET A 1001 -34.51 -9.75 15.09
N ASP A 1002 -34.75 -10.92 15.67
CA ASP A 1002 -36.10 -11.47 15.86
C ASP A 1002 -36.84 -10.86 17.05
N LEU A 1003 -36.12 -10.21 17.97
CA LEU A 1003 -36.64 -9.71 19.25
C LEU A 1003 -36.67 -8.17 19.31
N PHE A 1004 -35.91 -7.47 18.48
CA PHE A 1004 -36.04 -6.03 18.27
C PHE A 1004 -36.78 -5.71 16.98
N ASP A 1005 -37.49 -4.60 16.95
CA ASP A 1005 -38.19 -4.10 15.77
C ASP A 1005 -37.30 -3.16 14.94
N GLY A 1006 -36.27 -2.58 15.56
CA GLY A 1006 -35.32 -1.72 14.88
C GLY A 1006 -34.09 -1.39 15.71
N SER A 1007 -33.07 -0.82 15.06
CA SER A 1007 -31.86 -0.36 15.73
C SER A 1007 -31.36 0.97 15.19
N ILE A 1008 -30.74 1.73 16.09
CA ILE A 1008 -30.05 2.97 15.77
C ILE A 1008 -28.62 2.66 15.28
N ILE A 1009 -28.16 3.21 14.14
CA ILE A 1009 -26.86 2.90 13.48
C ILE A 1009 -25.89 4.09 13.43
N CYS A 1010 -25.95 4.95 14.47
CA CYS A 1010 -25.25 6.23 14.53
C CYS A 1010 -23.73 6.16 14.30
N ASN A 1011 -23.07 5.09 14.76
CA ASN A 1011 -21.62 4.95 14.67
C ASN A 1011 -21.13 4.92 13.23
N SER A 1012 -21.85 4.25 12.34
CA SER A 1012 -21.47 4.13 10.93
C SER A 1012 -21.90 5.34 10.10
N THR A 1013 -23.10 5.85 10.35
CA THR A 1013 -23.67 6.97 9.56
C THR A 1013 -23.03 8.32 9.89
N SER A 1014 -22.34 8.42 11.02
CA SER A 1014 -21.66 9.64 11.49
C SER A 1014 -20.27 9.35 12.07
N SER A 1015 -19.57 8.38 11.48
CA SER A 1015 -18.21 7.95 11.87
C SER A 1015 -17.22 9.11 12.03
N GLU A 1016 -17.29 10.11 11.15
CA GLU A 1016 -16.39 11.26 11.18
C GLU A 1016 -16.58 12.12 12.43
N HIS A 1017 -17.81 12.17 12.96
CA HIS A 1017 -18.17 12.86 14.20
C HIS A 1017 -17.48 12.23 15.43
N LEU A 1018 -17.28 10.91 15.39
CA LEU A 1018 -16.51 10.12 16.37
C LEU A 1018 -14.99 10.21 16.11
N GLY A 1019 -14.59 10.85 15.01
CA GLY A 1019 -13.23 10.91 14.51
C GLY A 1019 -12.68 9.56 14.04
N ILE A 1020 -13.56 8.70 13.54
CA ILE A 1020 -13.23 7.44 12.87
C ILE A 1020 -12.76 7.76 11.45
N THR A 1021 -11.53 7.38 11.12
CA THR A 1021 -10.89 7.67 9.83
C THR A 1021 -11.11 6.64 8.72
N PRO A 1022 -11.27 5.31 8.98
CA PRO A 1022 -11.63 4.38 7.92
C PRO A 1022 -13.04 4.65 7.35
N ASP A 1023 -13.33 4.08 6.19
CA ASP A 1023 -14.63 4.22 5.52
C ASP A 1023 -15.67 3.29 6.14
N THR A 1024 -16.90 3.78 6.27
CA THR A 1024 -18.05 3.00 6.74
C THR A 1024 -18.95 2.60 5.57
N LEU A 1025 -19.56 1.42 5.68
CA LEU A 1025 -20.31 0.80 4.59
C LEU A 1025 -21.71 0.39 5.07
N PRO A 1026 -22.71 0.36 4.18
CA PRO A 1026 -24.04 -0.19 4.45
C PRO A 1026 -24.06 -1.73 4.35
N LEU A 1027 -23.08 -2.42 4.92
CA LEU A 1027 -22.93 -3.87 4.78
C LEU A 1027 -24.09 -4.62 5.44
N PHE A 1028 -24.53 -4.17 6.63
CA PHE A 1028 -25.64 -4.79 7.34
C PHE A 1028 -26.95 -4.66 6.55
N THR A 1029 -27.22 -3.51 5.92
CA THR A 1029 -28.41 -3.35 5.07
C THR A 1029 -28.29 -4.11 3.76
N ALA A 1030 -27.08 -4.28 3.19
CA ALA A 1030 -26.88 -5.16 2.03
C ALA A 1030 -27.27 -6.63 2.30
N VAL A 1031 -27.18 -7.09 3.56
CA VAL A 1031 -27.58 -8.43 3.98
C VAL A 1031 -29.05 -8.50 4.41
N TYR A 1032 -29.47 -7.61 5.31
CA TYR A 1032 -30.67 -7.77 6.16
C TYR A 1032 -31.82 -6.79 5.89
N HIS A 1033 -31.76 -5.97 4.84
CA HIS A 1033 -32.81 -5.00 4.58
C HIS A 1033 -34.14 -5.65 4.12
N GLY A 1034 -35.27 -5.00 4.42
CA GLY A 1034 -36.61 -5.38 3.93
C GLY A 1034 -37.68 -5.64 5.00
N LYS A 1035 -37.30 -5.94 6.26
CA LYS A 1035 -38.24 -6.24 7.37
C LYS A 1035 -37.83 -5.70 8.74
N TYR A 1036 -36.71 -4.99 8.84
CA TYR A 1036 -36.14 -4.50 10.10
C TYR A 1036 -35.85 -3.01 9.96
N ALA A 1037 -36.24 -2.21 10.96
CA ALA A 1037 -36.08 -0.77 10.89
C ALA A 1037 -34.64 -0.39 11.28
N PHE A 1038 -33.89 0.14 10.31
CA PHE A 1038 -32.62 0.81 10.59
C PHE A 1038 -32.88 2.31 10.65
N PHE A 1039 -32.35 2.99 11.66
CA PHE A 1039 -32.51 4.43 11.78
C PHE A 1039 -31.30 5.09 12.44
N GLY A 1040 -31.23 6.41 12.41
CA GLY A 1040 -30.27 7.16 13.23
C GLY A 1040 -29.01 7.65 12.56
N ASN A 1041 -28.48 8.75 13.13
CA ASN A 1041 -27.21 9.42 12.83
C ASN A 1041 -26.90 10.42 13.96
N TYR A 1042 -25.81 11.20 13.83
CA TYR A 1042 -25.45 12.34 14.70
C TYR A 1042 -25.58 13.70 13.98
N ALA A 1043 -26.54 13.85 13.06
CA ALA A 1043 -26.72 15.07 12.27
C ALA A 1043 -27.31 16.21 13.09
N HIS A 1044 -26.44 17.13 13.53
CA HIS A 1044 -26.79 18.35 14.26
C HIS A 1044 -26.91 19.56 13.31
N PRO A 1045 -28.11 20.17 13.14
CA PRO A 1045 -28.32 21.27 12.20
C PRO A 1045 -27.39 22.48 12.37
N ASP A 1046 -27.01 22.80 13.60
CA ASP A 1046 -26.17 23.94 13.94
C ASP A 1046 -24.73 23.58 14.33
N GLY A 1047 -24.42 22.27 14.44
CA GLY A 1047 -23.14 21.74 14.91
C GLY A 1047 -22.90 21.87 16.42
N ILE A 1048 -23.94 22.12 17.22
CA ILE A 1048 -23.84 22.28 18.68
C ILE A 1048 -24.50 21.08 19.37
N PRO A 1049 -23.71 20.21 20.04
CA PRO A 1049 -24.27 19.14 20.86
C PRO A 1049 -25.07 19.70 22.06
N PRO A 1050 -26.11 18.97 22.50
CA PRO A 1050 -26.93 19.34 23.66
C PRO A 1050 -26.13 19.30 24.97
N TRP A 1051 -26.56 20.10 25.95
CA TRP A 1051 -25.94 20.16 27.29
C TRP A 1051 -26.97 19.87 28.40
N ASP A 1052 -26.72 18.88 29.28
CA ASP A 1052 -27.62 18.61 30.42
C ASP A 1052 -27.42 19.67 31.50
N PRO A 1053 -28.45 20.43 31.91
CA PRO A 1053 -28.35 21.40 32.99
C PRO A 1053 -27.89 20.83 34.33
N LYS A 1054 -27.96 19.50 34.53
CA LYS A 1054 -27.46 18.82 35.73
C LYS A 1054 -25.96 18.52 35.70
N TRP A 1055 -25.27 18.77 34.59
CA TRP A 1055 -23.81 18.67 34.52
C TRP A 1055 -23.12 19.94 35.06
N PRO A 1056 -21.84 19.84 35.49
CA PRO A 1056 -21.09 20.99 35.99
C PRO A 1056 -20.99 22.13 34.95
N ALA A 1057 -21.63 23.27 35.23
CA ALA A 1057 -21.70 24.39 34.27
C ALA A 1057 -20.33 24.92 33.80
N ALA A 1058 -19.28 24.76 34.62
CA ALA A 1058 -17.91 25.16 34.29
C ALA A 1058 -17.27 24.32 33.17
N ASP A 1059 -17.75 23.11 32.92
CA ASP A 1059 -17.25 22.23 31.85
C ASP A 1059 -17.96 22.44 30.51
N ARG A 1060 -19.03 23.25 30.47
CA ARG A 1060 -19.69 23.64 29.23
C ARG A 1060 -18.71 24.44 28.37
N TRP A 1061 -18.73 24.22 27.06
CA TRP A 1061 -17.92 25.02 26.12
C TRP A 1061 -18.26 26.50 26.27
N GLN A 1062 -17.23 27.34 26.35
CA GLN A 1062 -17.40 28.77 26.60
C GLN A 1062 -17.49 29.59 25.30
N HIS A 1063 -16.97 29.04 24.19
CA HIS A 1063 -16.87 29.72 22.90
C HIS A 1063 -17.54 28.92 21.78
N GLU A 1064 -18.85 29.11 21.59
CA GLU A 1064 -19.54 28.57 20.42
C GLU A 1064 -19.33 29.46 19.18
N GLN A 1065 -19.20 28.84 18.02
CA GLN A 1065 -19.13 29.50 16.72
C GLN A 1065 -20.32 29.07 15.84
N PRO A 1066 -20.61 29.76 14.72
CA PRO A 1066 -21.58 29.27 13.75
C PRO A 1066 -21.02 28.06 12.98
N TRP A 1067 -20.91 26.91 13.65
CA TRP A 1067 -20.23 25.72 13.13
C TRP A 1067 -20.81 25.22 11.81
N HIS A 1068 -22.13 25.32 11.64
CA HIS A 1068 -22.81 25.01 10.37
C HIS A 1068 -22.34 25.86 9.18
N LYS A 1069 -21.73 27.04 9.39
CA LYS A 1069 -21.09 27.84 8.33
C LYS A 1069 -19.65 27.44 8.08
N LEU A 1070 -18.95 26.97 9.12
CA LEU A 1070 -17.56 26.53 9.05
C LEU A 1070 -17.44 25.12 8.45
N TYR A 1071 -18.42 24.26 8.70
CA TYR A 1071 -18.51 22.88 8.23
C TYR A 1071 -19.86 22.62 7.54
N PRO A 1072 -20.16 23.31 6.42
CA PRO A 1072 -21.51 23.37 5.83
C PRO A 1072 -22.00 22.05 5.22
N ASP A 1073 -21.12 21.09 4.98
CA ASP A 1073 -21.47 19.80 4.41
C ASP A 1073 -21.73 18.72 5.45
N GLN A 1074 -21.19 18.86 6.67
CA GLN A 1074 -21.21 17.81 7.69
C GLN A 1074 -22.63 17.35 8.04
N PHE A 1075 -23.52 18.30 8.36
CA PHE A 1075 -24.91 18.01 8.68
C PHE A 1075 -25.61 17.26 7.53
N ALA A 1076 -25.45 17.75 6.30
CA ALA A 1076 -26.20 17.20 5.17
C ALA A 1076 -25.69 15.85 4.71
N ILE A 1077 -24.38 15.59 4.77
CA ILE A 1077 -23.85 14.29 4.40
C ILE A 1077 -24.24 13.23 5.43
N GLU A 1078 -24.19 13.52 6.74
CA GLU A 1078 -24.64 12.63 7.81
C GLU A 1078 -26.12 12.27 7.65
N LEU A 1079 -26.96 13.27 7.32
CA LEU A 1079 -28.39 13.06 7.07
C LEU A 1079 -28.65 12.29 5.76
N ALA A 1080 -28.05 12.70 4.64
CA ALA A 1080 -28.27 12.07 3.34
C ALA A 1080 -27.79 10.62 3.27
N ARG A 1081 -26.69 10.30 3.96
CA ARG A 1081 -26.12 8.96 4.01
C ARG A 1081 -27.12 7.94 4.53
N THR A 1082 -27.89 8.27 5.57
CA THR A 1082 -28.94 7.38 6.10
C THR A 1082 -29.95 6.97 5.03
N VAL A 1083 -30.49 7.94 4.29
CA VAL A 1083 -31.47 7.71 3.23
C VAL A 1083 -30.91 6.79 2.15
N VAL A 1084 -29.71 7.08 1.66
CA VAL A 1084 -29.05 6.29 0.62
C VAL A 1084 -28.78 4.87 1.10
N TRP A 1085 -28.55 4.66 2.40
CA TRP A 1085 -28.34 3.33 2.98
C TRP A 1085 -29.62 2.56 3.31
N GLY A 1086 -30.80 3.16 3.08
CA GLY A 1086 -32.09 2.57 3.43
C GLY A 1086 -32.46 2.73 4.91
N ALA A 1087 -31.69 3.50 5.67
CA ALA A 1087 -32.03 3.82 7.05
C ALA A 1087 -33.00 5.02 7.11
N GLN A 1088 -33.95 4.96 8.04
CA GLN A 1088 -34.82 6.09 8.35
C GLN A 1088 -33.97 7.25 8.86
N PRO A 1089 -34.10 8.45 8.25
CA PRO A 1089 -33.28 9.59 8.62
C PRO A 1089 -33.61 10.07 10.03
N MET A 1090 -32.62 10.67 10.69
CA MET A 1090 -32.74 11.23 12.04
C MET A 1090 -32.18 12.64 12.09
N ILE A 1091 -32.82 13.52 12.86
CA ILE A 1091 -32.29 14.84 13.21
C ILE A 1091 -32.01 14.90 14.70
N CYS A 1092 -30.82 15.39 15.06
CA CYS A 1092 -30.34 15.43 16.42
C CYS A 1092 -30.36 16.86 16.97
N HIS A 1093 -31.00 17.03 18.13
CA HIS A 1093 -31.08 18.31 18.85
C HIS A 1093 -31.62 19.48 17.98
N ILE A 1094 -32.77 19.28 17.34
CA ILE A 1094 -33.46 20.37 16.65
C ILE A 1094 -34.00 21.36 17.70
N ARG A 1095 -33.66 22.65 17.52
CA ARG A 1095 -34.08 23.75 18.40
C ARG A 1095 -35.12 24.63 17.70
N PRO A 1096 -35.95 25.38 18.45
CA PRO A 1096 -36.90 26.33 17.86
C PRO A 1096 -36.26 27.33 16.88
N ALA A 1097 -34.99 27.71 17.09
CA ALA A 1097 -34.25 28.60 16.20
C ALA A 1097 -34.08 28.03 14.79
N VAL A 1098 -33.77 26.74 14.66
CA VAL A 1098 -33.61 26.05 13.36
C VAL A 1098 -34.89 26.14 12.52
N GLN A 1099 -36.04 26.20 13.16
CA GLN A 1099 -37.36 26.23 12.50
C GLN A 1099 -37.91 27.64 12.25
N LYS A 1100 -37.31 28.68 12.83
CA LYS A 1100 -37.87 30.05 12.86
C LYS A 1100 -36.91 31.10 12.30
N ASP A 1101 -35.61 30.91 12.50
CA ASP A 1101 -34.60 31.87 12.08
C ASP A 1101 -34.29 31.70 10.58
N PRO A 1102 -34.36 32.77 9.77
CA PRO A 1102 -33.97 32.74 8.35
C PRO A 1102 -32.56 32.20 8.10
N GLU A 1103 -31.63 32.28 9.06
CA GLU A 1103 -30.29 31.71 8.96
C GLU A 1103 -30.30 30.20 8.64
N PHE A 1104 -31.27 29.46 9.19
CA PHE A 1104 -31.38 28.00 9.03
C PHE A 1104 -32.37 27.59 7.93
N ALA A 1105 -32.89 28.52 7.12
CA ALA A 1105 -33.97 28.23 6.17
C ALA A 1105 -33.61 27.11 5.17
N ASP A 1106 -32.39 27.12 4.62
CA ASP A 1106 -31.93 26.09 3.69
C ASP A 1106 -31.73 24.73 4.37
N ILE A 1107 -31.21 24.73 5.60
CA ILE A 1107 -31.03 23.53 6.42
C ILE A 1107 -32.39 22.93 6.77
N TYR A 1108 -33.35 23.75 7.19
CA TYR A 1108 -34.69 23.30 7.53
C TYR A 1108 -35.45 22.80 6.31
N ARG A 1109 -35.34 23.48 5.16
CA ARG A 1109 -35.88 22.95 3.89
C ARG A 1109 -35.32 21.57 3.59
N PHE A 1110 -34.00 21.39 3.71
CA PHE A 1110 -33.36 20.10 3.46
C PHE A 1110 -33.91 19.01 4.39
N ILE A 1111 -34.11 19.30 5.68
CA ILE A 1111 -34.76 18.38 6.64
C ILE A 1111 -36.15 17.93 6.15
N LEU A 1112 -36.99 18.89 5.73
CA LEU A 1112 -38.35 18.60 5.26
C LEU A 1112 -38.33 17.75 3.98
N ASP A 1113 -37.45 18.09 3.04
CA ASP A 1113 -37.32 17.37 1.77
C ASP A 1113 -36.77 15.95 1.99
N THR A 1114 -35.83 15.77 2.91
CA THR A 1114 -35.35 14.44 3.34
C THR A 1114 -36.50 13.57 3.86
N ALA A 1115 -37.31 14.08 4.79
CA ALA A 1115 -38.41 13.32 5.38
C ALA A 1115 -39.44 12.92 4.32
N ARG A 1116 -39.84 13.86 3.46
CA ARG A 1116 -40.79 13.61 2.37
C ARG A 1116 -40.24 12.62 1.34
N PHE A 1117 -38.98 12.75 0.96
CA PHE A 1117 -38.33 11.86 -0.01
C PHE A 1117 -38.25 10.43 0.53
N TYR A 1118 -37.73 10.24 1.74
CA TYR A 1118 -37.65 8.91 2.35
C TYR A 1118 -39.03 8.25 2.43
N HIS A 1119 -40.02 8.97 2.95
CA HIS A 1119 -41.39 8.46 3.05
C HIS A 1119 -41.97 8.07 1.69
N ALA A 1120 -41.76 8.87 0.64
CA ALA A 1120 -42.22 8.58 -0.70
C ALA A 1120 -41.56 7.33 -1.30
N GLN A 1121 -40.30 7.04 -0.95
CA GLN A 1121 -39.50 5.95 -1.51
C GLN A 1121 -39.40 4.71 -0.61
N ARG A 1122 -40.20 4.60 0.46
CA ARG A 1122 -40.16 3.49 1.43
C ARG A 1122 -40.33 2.08 0.84
N ALA A 1123 -40.98 1.95 -0.32
CA ALA A 1123 -41.05 0.67 -1.04
C ALA A 1123 -39.66 0.15 -1.45
N PHE A 1124 -38.71 1.05 -1.72
CA PHE A 1124 -37.31 0.72 -1.95
C PHE A 1124 -36.50 0.76 -0.64
N LEU A 1125 -36.64 1.87 0.10
CA LEU A 1125 -35.79 2.23 1.24
C LEU A 1125 -36.21 1.65 2.59
N PHE A 1126 -37.29 0.88 2.66
CA PHE A 1126 -37.65 0.11 3.87
C PHE A 1126 -38.00 -1.34 3.50
N ASP A 1127 -38.89 -1.54 2.54
CA ASP A 1127 -39.38 -2.87 2.14
C ASP A 1127 -38.46 -3.58 1.13
N GLY A 1128 -37.61 -2.82 0.45
CA GLY A 1128 -36.80 -3.30 -0.66
C GLY A 1128 -35.52 -4.00 -0.23
N GLN A 1129 -34.75 -4.43 -1.23
CA GLN A 1129 -33.41 -4.98 -1.06
C GLN A 1129 -32.39 -4.16 -1.83
N MET A 1130 -31.21 -3.98 -1.23
CA MET A 1130 -30.10 -3.29 -1.88
C MET A 1130 -29.51 -4.18 -2.99
N LEU A 1131 -29.22 -3.58 -4.14
CA LEU A 1131 -28.54 -4.17 -5.29
C LEU A 1131 -27.09 -3.67 -5.37
N SER A 1132 -26.26 -4.33 -6.17
CA SER A 1132 -24.88 -3.90 -6.41
C SER A 1132 -24.84 -2.45 -6.93
N PRO A 1133 -24.06 -1.57 -6.28
CA PRO A 1133 -23.87 -0.19 -6.71
C PRO A 1133 -22.85 -0.07 -7.86
N ASP A 1134 -22.25 -1.18 -8.32
CA ASP A 1134 -21.15 -1.16 -9.29
C ASP A 1134 -21.54 -0.52 -10.63
N GLY A 1135 -20.62 0.31 -11.15
CA GLY A 1135 -20.78 1.09 -12.37
C GLY A 1135 -21.30 2.52 -12.19
N PHE A 1136 -21.35 3.05 -10.95
CA PHE A 1136 -21.67 4.46 -10.68
C PHE A 1136 -20.41 5.33 -10.70
N ALA A 1137 -20.52 6.53 -11.27
CA ALA A 1137 -19.44 7.52 -11.28
C ALA A 1137 -19.98 8.95 -11.04
N CYS A 1138 -19.24 9.72 -10.23
CA CYS A 1138 -19.40 11.15 -10.01
C CYS A 1138 -18.05 11.76 -9.60
N ASP A 1139 -17.97 13.08 -9.52
CA ASP A 1139 -16.81 13.76 -8.98
C ASP A 1139 -16.61 13.44 -7.49
N SER A 1140 -15.37 13.57 -7.00
CA SER A 1140 -15.07 13.54 -5.56
C SER A 1140 -14.96 14.96 -5.01
N ARG A 1141 -15.16 15.11 -3.71
CA ARG A 1141 -14.97 16.37 -3.00
C ARG A 1141 -14.38 16.17 -1.61
N SER A 1142 -13.52 17.09 -1.22
CA SER A 1142 -12.96 17.14 0.13
C SER A 1142 -13.98 17.71 1.11
N VAL A 1143 -14.27 16.97 2.17
CA VAL A 1143 -15.21 17.37 3.23
C VAL A 1143 -14.49 17.37 4.57
N SER A 1144 -14.61 18.49 5.29
CA SER A 1144 -14.07 18.65 6.64
C SER A 1144 -15.17 18.46 7.67
N PHE A 1145 -14.91 17.58 8.62
CA PHE A 1145 -15.80 17.19 9.70
C PHE A 1145 -15.21 17.62 11.04
N MET A 1146 -16.05 18.25 11.86
CA MET A 1146 -15.74 18.50 13.25
C MET A 1146 -16.06 17.25 14.08
N ALA A 1147 -15.03 16.60 14.64
CA ALA A 1147 -15.20 15.44 15.51
C ALA A 1147 -15.54 15.92 16.93
N ARG A 1148 -16.84 16.07 17.23
CA ARG A 1148 -17.35 16.70 18.47
C ARG A 1148 -18.62 16.04 19.01
N MET A 1149 -18.47 15.01 19.84
CA MET A 1149 -19.58 14.37 20.55
C MET A 1149 -20.01 15.15 21.81
N ILE A 1150 -21.11 14.74 22.44
CA ILE A 1150 -21.64 15.35 23.69
C ILE A 1150 -20.63 15.37 24.85
N PHE A 1151 -19.64 14.48 24.85
CA PHE A 1151 -18.60 14.39 25.89
C PHE A 1151 -17.24 14.95 25.46
N THR A 1152 -17.15 15.55 24.26
CA THR A 1152 -15.91 16.15 23.76
C THR A 1152 -15.66 17.47 24.49
N LYS A 1153 -14.54 17.57 25.22
CA LYS A 1153 -14.10 18.85 25.81
C LYS A 1153 -13.59 19.80 24.72
N GLU A 1154 -13.70 21.11 24.93
CA GLU A 1154 -13.33 22.15 23.96
C GLU A 1154 -11.89 21.97 23.43
N ALA A 1155 -10.94 21.69 24.34
CA ALA A 1155 -9.54 21.45 23.99
C ALA A 1155 -9.26 20.12 23.24
N GLN A 1156 -10.25 19.22 23.12
CA GLN A 1156 -10.13 17.91 22.49
C GLN A 1156 -10.80 17.85 21.11
N CYS A 1157 -11.44 18.94 20.68
CA CYS A 1157 -12.02 19.03 19.35
C CYS A 1157 -10.94 18.89 18.27
N ARG A 1158 -11.22 18.09 17.23
CA ARG A 1158 -10.32 17.89 16.10
C ARG A 1158 -11.09 17.90 14.79
N ILE A 1159 -10.40 18.21 13.71
CA ILE A 1159 -10.96 18.19 12.35
C ILE A 1159 -10.48 16.94 11.63
N VAL A 1160 -11.42 16.24 11.00
CA VAL A 1160 -11.16 15.11 10.11
C VAL A 1160 -11.55 15.54 8.71
N THR A 1161 -10.62 15.45 7.76
CA THR A 1161 -10.91 15.75 6.35
C THR A 1161 -10.88 14.45 5.56
N LYS A 1162 -11.91 14.20 4.75
CA LYS A 1162 -12.02 13.02 3.89
C LYS A 1162 -12.45 13.41 2.49
N GLU A 1163 -11.96 12.70 1.49
CA GLU A 1163 -12.57 12.69 0.16
C GLU A 1163 -13.87 11.89 0.22
N GLN A 1164 -14.93 12.47 -0.29
CA GLN A 1164 -16.27 11.88 -0.35
C GLN A 1164 -16.77 11.97 -1.80
N PRO A 1165 -17.58 11.02 -2.28
CA PRO A 1165 -18.26 11.21 -3.56
C PRO A 1165 -19.17 12.44 -3.46
N ALA A 1166 -19.22 13.26 -4.51
CA ALA A 1166 -20.06 14.44 -4.53
C ALA A 1166 -21.56 14.09 -4.58
N VAL A 1167 -21.88 12.89 -5.07
CA VAL A 1167 -23.23 12.30 -5.04
C VAL A 1167 -23.18 10.96 -4.29
N LEU A 1168 -23.88 10.88 -3.16
CA LEU A 1168 -24.13 9.61 -2.48
C LEU A 1168 -25.14 8.80 -3.30
N HIS A 1169 -24.93 7.49 -3.42
CA HIS A 1169 -25.75 6.65 -4.29
C HIS A 1169 -25.93 5.23 -3.75
N SER A 1170 -27.04 4.60 -4.16
CA SER A 1170 -27.31 3.18 -3.93
C SER A 1170 -28.36 2.66 -4.91
N CYS A 1171 -28.34 1.36 -5.18
CA CYS A 1171 -29.31 0.70 -6.04
C CYS A 1171 -30.26 -0.17 -5.21
N TRP A 1172 -31.54 -0.17 -5.55
CA TRP A 1172 -32.57 -0.88 -4.80
C TRP A 1172 -33.53 -1.61 -5.71
N GLN A 1173 -34.09 -2.71 -5.20
CA GLN A 1173 -35.25 -3.38 -5.78
C GLN A 1173 -36.40 -3.38 -4.78
N ALA A 1174 -37.56 -2.86 -5.17
CA ALA A 1174 -38.79 -2.94 -4.39
C ALA A 1174 -39.40 -4.36 -4.45
N PRO A 1175 -40.27 -4.74 -3.50
CA PRO A 1175 -40.93 -6.05 -3.50
C PRO A 1175 -41.74 -6.37 -4.77
N ASP A 1176 -42.21 -5.35 -5.50
CA ASP A 1176 -42.94 -5.49 -6.76
C ASP A 1176 -42.02 -5.70 -7.98
N GLY A 1177 -40.70 -5.79 -7.76
CA GLY A 1177 -39.70 -6.06 -8.78
C GLY A 1177 -39.12 -4.81 -9.45
N ARG A 1178 -39.70 -3.62 -9.25
CA ARG A 1178 -39.14 -2.36 -9.75
C ARG A 1178 -37.75 -2.13 -9.17
N LYS A 1179 -36.87 -1.53 -9.95
CA LYS A 1179 -35.51 -1.19 -9.54
C LYS A 1179 -35.30 0.31 -9.68
N ALA A 1180 -34.53 0.88 -8.76
CA ALA A 1180 -34.22 2.30 -8.80
C ALA A 1180 -32.82 2.58 -8.26
N LEU A 1181 -32.22 3.64 -8.79
CA LEU A 1181 -31.04 4.30 -8.26
C LEU A 1181 -31.48 5.46 -7.37
N ILE A 1182 -31.04 5.45 -6.12
CA ILE A 1182 -31.30 6.50 -5.14
C ILE A 1182 -30.06 7.37 -5.04
N LEU A 1183 -30.22 8.68 -5.24
CA LEU A 1183 -29.15 9.65 -5.31
C LEU A 1183 -29.37 10.77 -4.31
N ALA A 1184 -28.28 11.26 -3.70
CA ALA A 1184 -28.31 12.44 -2.86
C ALA A 1184 -27.10 13.35 -3.13
N ASN A 1185 -27.38 14.60 -3.50
CA ASN A 1185 -26.39 15.66 -3.54
C ASN A 1185 -26.47 16.43 -2.22
N TYR A 1186 -25.51 16.18 -1.33
CA TYR A 1186 -25.41 16.89 -0.05
C TYR A 1186 -24.65 18.22 -0.16
N GLY A 1187 -24.11 18.56 -1.33
CA GLY A 1187 -23.33 19.77 -1.56
C GLY A 1187 -24.15 21.01 -1.87
N SER A 1188 -23.44 22.15 -1.93
CA SER A 1188 -23.99 23.47 -2.28
C SER A 1188 -24.10 23.71 -3.78
N ASP A 1189 -23.50 22.84 -4.60
CA ASP A 1189 -23.36 23.03 -6.05
C ASP A 1189 -23.98 21.86 -6.81
N GLU A 1190 -24.44 22.10 -8.04
CA GLU A 1190 -25.00 21.07 -8.91
C GLU A 1190 -23.95 20.03 -9.30
N GLN A 1191 -24.30 18.74 -9.23
CA GLN A 1191 -23.36 17.63 -9.47
C GLN A 1191 -23.80 16.76 -10.65
N ALA A 1192 -22.86 16.36 -11.50
CA ALA A 1192 -23.10 15.40 -12.56
C ALA A 1192 -22.90 13.96 -12.06
N TRP A 1193 -23.59 13.01 -12.67
CA TRP A 1193 -23.45 11.59 -12.38
C TRP A 1193 -23.67 10.74 -13.63
N SER A 1194 -23.12 9.52 -13.62
CA SER A 1194 -23.39 8.49 -14.63
C SER A 1194 -23.47 7.09 -14.00
N PHE A 1195 -24.34 6.24 -14.55
CA PHE A 1195 -24.53 4.86 -14.11
C PHE A 1195 -24.96 3.97 -15.28
N ARG A 1196 -24.12 3.00 -15.69
CA ARG A 1196 -24.46 1.97 -16.70
C ARG A 1196 -25.16 2.52 -17.97
N GLY A 1197 -24.63 3.61 -18.53
CA GLY A 1197 -25.16 4.27 -19.72
C GLY A 1197 -26.24 5.33 -19.48
N LEU A 1198 -26.72 5.49 -18.24
CA LEU A 1198 -27.52 6.62 -17.79
C LEU A 1198 -26.60 7.75 -17.31
N SER A 1199 -27.03 9.00 -17.46
CA SER A 1199 -26.36 10.16 -16.87
C SER A 1199 -27.33 11.29 -16.57
N GLY A 1200 -26.95 12.18 -15.67
CA GLY A 1200 -27.80 13.31 -15.26
C GLY A 1200 -27.07 14.33 -14.41
N ARG A 1201 -27.82 15.34 -13.95
CA ARG A 1201 -27.36 16.35 -12.98
C ARG A 1201 -28.33 16.42 -11.81
N LEU A 1202 -27.79 16.67 -10.61
CA LEU A 1202 -28.55 16.73 -9.37
C LEU A 1202 -28.34 18.09 -8.71
N ALA A 1203 -29.44 18.80 -8.45
CA ALA A 1203 -29.43 20.13 -7.84
C ALA A 1203 -28.77 20.12 -6.44
N PRO A 1204 -28.25 21.25 -5.95
CA PRO A 1204 -27.74 21.36 -4.58
C PRO A 1204 -28.75 20.87 -3.53
N ARG A 1205 -28.26 20.21 -2.48
CA ARG A 1205 -29.07 19.77 -1.32
C ARG A 1205 -30.38 19.06 -1.75
N SER A 1206 -30.27 18.07 -2.62
CA SER A 1206 -31.45 17.40 -3.21
C SER A 1206 -31.27 15.89 -3.35
N TYR A 1207 -32.40 15.22 -3.58
CA TYR A 1207 -32.49 13.77 -3.77
C TYR A 1207 -33.14 13.43 -5.12
N ALA A 1208 -32.79 12.27 -5.68
CA ALA A 1208 -33.47 11.72 -6.85
C ALA A 1208 -33.67 10.21 -6.71
N CYS A 1209 -34.77 9.73 -7.29
CA CYS A 1209 -35.06 8.32 -7.51
C CYS A 1209 -35.15 8.12 -9.02
N VAL A 1210 -34.22 7.36 -9.58
CA VAL A 1210 -34.11 7.13 -11.03
C VAL A 1210 -34.45 5.67 -11.30
N ASP A 1211 -35.53 5.42 -12.05
CA ASP A 1211 -35.94 4.06 -12.41
C ASP A 1211 -34.86 3.36 -13.24
N LEU A 1212 -34.63 2.08 -12.93
CA LEU A 1212 -33.69 1.21 -13.63
C LEU A 1212 -34.43 0.14 -14.44
N PRO A 1213 -33.89 -0.25 -15.60
CA PRO A 1213 -34.50 -1.25 -16.48
C PRO A 1213 -34.50 -2.69 -15.94
#